data_AF-A0A077ZPF6-F1
#
_entry.id   AF-A0A077ZPF6-F1
#
_cell.length_a   1.000
_cell.length_b   1.000
_cell.length_c   1.000
_cell.angle_alpha   90.00
_cell.angle_beta   90.00
_cell.angle_gamma   90.00
#
_symmetry.space_group_name_H-M   'P 1'
#
loop_
_entity.id
_entity.type
_entity.pdbx_description
1 polymer ?
#
loop_
_entity_poly.entity_id
_entity_poly.type
_entity_poly.pdbx_seq_one_letter_code
_entity_poly.pdbx_strand_id
1 'polypeptide(L)'
;MNKYQAVIIGFGKAGKTLAVTLAKAGWRVALIEQSNAMYGGTCINIGCIPTKTLVHDAQQHTDFVRAIQRKNEVVNFLRNKNFHNLADMPNIDVIDGQAEFINNHSLRVHRPEANLEIHGEKIFINTGAQTVVPPIPGITTTPGVYDSTGLLNLKELPGHLGILGGGYIGVEFASMFANFGSKVTILEAASLFLPREDRDIADNIATILRDQGVDIILNAHVERISHHENQVQVHSEHAQLAVDALLIASGRQPATASLHPENAGIAVNERGAIVVDKQLHTTADNIWAMGDVTGGLQFTYISLDDYRIVRDELLGEGRRSTDDRKNVPYSVFMTPPLSRVGMTEEQARESGADIQVVTLPVAAIPRARVMNDTRGFVPYEADSITPFVANSPLMSFFYEHPEDYKQYLTHEGEYKPEARAWQSANNTYGFSNGLGVVEVIIALLVLANPVNRWLGLLGGLMAFTTPLVTLSFLITTPEAWVPALGDAHHGFPYLSGAGRLGPGYNENVRYDKELTENEMIRQKILQQLLEWIECNLEHPISIEDIAQKSGYSRRNIQLLFRNFMHVPLGEYIRKRRLCRAAILVRLTAKSMLDIALSLHFDSQQSFSREFKKLFGCSPREYRHRDYWDLANIFPSFLIRQQQKTECRLINFPETPIFGNSFKYDIEVSNKSPDEEVKLRRHHLARCMKNFKTDIYFVSTFEPSTKSVDLLTVETFAGTVCEYADMPKEWTTTRGLYASFRYEGNWENYSDWVRNIYLIELPARGLARVNGSDIERFYYNEDFVEKDGNDVVCEIFIPVRPV
;
A
#
# COMPACT_ATOMS: atom_id res chain seq x y z
N MET A 1 41.54 -20.87 13.06
CA MET A 1 40.79 -20.30 11.92
C MET A 1 39.39 -20.90 11.92
N ASN A 2 38.36 -20.06 12.03
CA ASN A 2 36.96 -20.52 11.98
C ASN A 2 36.62 -20.97 10.55
N LYS A 3 35.97 -22.14 10.40
CA LYS A 3 35.59 -22.69 9.10
C LYS A 3 34.08 -22.55 8.88
N TYR A 4 33.71 -22.06 7.70
CA TYR A 4 32.34 -21.86 7.25
C TYR A 4 32.15 -22.48 5.87
N GLN A 5 30.95 -23.02 5.61
CA GLN A 5 30.59 -23.54 4.28
C GLN A 5 30.31 -22.38 3.33
N ALA A 6 29.76 -21.28 3.84
CA ALA A 6 29.58 -20.05 3.08
C ALA A 6 30.07 -18.83 3.87
N VAL A 7 30.80 -17.95 3.20
CA VAL A 7 31.18 -16.64 3.71
C VAL A 7 30.64 -15.57 2.78
N ILE A 8 29.85 -14.65 3.32
CA ILE A 8 29.20 -13.58 2.56
C ILE A 8 29.80 -12.25 3.02
N ILE A 9 30.30 -11.45 2.08
CA ILE A 9 30.91 -10.14 2.34
C ILE A 9 29.93 -9.04 1.92
N GLY A 10 29.37 -8.33 2.91
CA GLY A 10 28.45 -7.22 2.71
C GLY A 10 26.99 -7.57 3.02
N PHE A 11 26.31 -6.71 3.79
CA PHE A 11 24.91 -6.89 4.21
C PHE A 11 23.90 -6.39 3.15
N GLY A 12 24.26 -6.42 1.87
CA GLY A 12 23.38 -6.01 0.79
C GLY A 12 22.17 -6.94 0.60
N LYS A 13 21.30 -6.63 -0.38
CA LYS A 13 20.05 -7.37 -0.57
C LYS A 13 20.31 -8.84 -0.93
N ALA A 14 21.23 -9.12 -1.85
CA ALA A 14 21.62 -10.48 -2.20
C ALA A 14 22.21 -11.21 -0.98
N GLY A 15 23.22 -10.61 -0.35
CA GLY A 15 24.01 -11.23 0.71
C GLY A 15 23.17 -11.66 1.90
N LYS A 16 22.35 -10.76 2.45
CA LYS A 16 21.50 -11.10 3.62
C LYS A 16 20.42 -12.12 3.28
N THR A 17 19.89 -12.12 2.05
CA THR A 17 18.85 -13.07 1.61
C THR A 17 19.45 -14.46 1.38
N LEU A 18 20.66 -14.50 0.81
CA LEU A 18 21.43 -15.73 0.62
C LEU A 18 21.81 -16.34 1.98
N ALA A 19 22.29 -15.53 2.93
CA ALA A 19 22.65 -16.00 4.26
C ALA A 19 21.53 -16.79 4.94
N VAL A 20 20.32 -16.20 4.97
CA VAL A 20 19.12 -16.85 5.53
C VAL A 20 18.77 -18.14 4.79
N THR A 21 18.92 -18.15 3.46
CA THR A 21 18.56 -19.32 2.64
C THR A 21 19.52 -20.49 2.88
N LEU A 22 20.83 -20.22 2.90
CA LEU A 22 21.84 -21.24 3.13
C LEU A 22 21.81 -21.77 4.57
N ALA A 23 21.58 -20.89 5.56
CA ALA A 23 21.44 -21.31 6.95
C ALA A 23 20.23 -22.24 7.17
N LYS A 24 19.11 -21.96 6.49
CA LYS A 24 17.93 -22.84 6.47
C LYS A 24 18.19 -24.17 5.75
N ALA A 25 19.09 -24.18 4.77
CA ALA A 25 19.58 -25.42 4.14
C ALA A 25 20.62 -26.16 5.00
N GLY A 26 20.87 -25.71 6.24
CA GLY A 26 21.77 -26.36 7.19
C GLY A 26 23.23 -25.95 7.07
N TRP A 27 23.55 -24.94 6.26
CA TRP A 27 24.93 -24.50 6.08
C TRP A 27 25.37 -23.60 7.23
N ARG A 28 26.62 -23.75 7.67
CA ARG A 28 27.25 -22.75 8.55
C ARG A 28 27.72 -21.54 7.74
N VAL A 29 27.12 -20.38 8.00
CA VAL A 29 27.32 -19.15 7.24
C VAL A 29 27.98 -18.08 8.11
N ALA A 30 29.02 -17.42 7.59
CA ALA A 30 29.48 -16.14 8.13
C ALA A 30 28.99 -14.99 7.25
N LEU A 31 28.37 -13.97 7.83
CA LEU A 31 28.05 -12.72 7.13
C LEU A 31 28.88 -11.58 7.71
N ILE A 32 29.74 -10.99 6.89
CA ILE A 32 30.67 -9.95 7.28
C ILE A 32 30.12 -8.60 6.84
N GLU A 33 30.07 -7.64 7.75
CA GLU A 33 29.67 -6.26 7.46
C GLU A 33 30.66 -5.29 8.10
N GLN A 34 31.17 -4.32 7.35
CA GLN A 34 32.21 -3.40 7.83
C GLN A 34 31.73 -2.44 8.91
N SER A 35 30.42 -2.17 8.97
CA SER A 35 29.85 -1.25 9.96
C SER A 35 28.46 -1.70 10.42
N ASN A 36 28.25 -1.71 11.73
CA ASN A 36 26.93 -1.95 12.32
C ASN A 36 25.87 -0.89 11.89
N ALA A 37 26.29 0.28 11.40
CA ALA A 37 25.40 1.29 10.84
C ALA A 37 24.83 0.89 9.46
N MET A 38 25.33 -0.19 8.86
CA MET A 38 25.00 -0.66 7.51
C MET A 38 24.21 -1.97 7.47
N TYR A 39 23.76 -2.51 8.62
CA TYR A 39 22.89 -3.69 8.63
C TYR A 39 21.64 -3.48 7.76
N GLY A 40 21.46 -4.35 6.78
CA GLY A 40 20.42 -4.28 5.76
C GLY A 40 20.85 -3.66 4.43
N GLY A 41 22.05 -3.08 4.36
CA GLY A 41 22.69 -2.53 3.16
C GLY A 41 22.28 -1.10 2.81
N THR A 42 22.74 -0.62 1.64
CA THR A 42 22.49 0.75 1.13
C THR A 42 21.02 1.11 1.13
N CYS A 43 20.16 0.20 0.65
CA CYS A 43 18.72 0.42 0.53
C CYS A 43 18.08 0.86 1.87
N ILE A 44 18.47 0.23 2.98
CA ILE A 44 17.90 0.49 4.31
C ILE A 44 18.51 1.75 4.94
N ASN A 45 19.82 1.95 4.81
CA ASN A 45 20.54 2.88 5.67
C ASN A 45 20.81 4.25 5.02
N ILE A 46 21.13 4.28 3.73
CA ILE A 46 21.69 5.47 3.07
C ILE A 46 21.17 5.67 1.63
N GLY A 47 20.10 4.95 1.26
CA GLY A 47 19.56 4.92 -0.09
C GLY A 47 18.05 5.00 -0.07
N CYS A 48 17.38 3.93 -0.50
CA CYS A 48 15.94 3.96 -0.75
C CYS A 48 15.11 4.38 0.47
N ILE A 49 15.15 3.64 1.56
CA ILE A 49 14.30 3.91 2.73
C ILE A 49 14.42 5.37 3.22
N PRO A 50 15.62 5.92 3.48
CA PRO A 50 15.73 7.30 3.94
C PRO A 50 15.27 8.30 2.87
N THR A 51 15.65 8.14 1.59
CA THR A 51 15.23 9.10 0.55
C THR A 51 13.72 9.09 0.34
N LYS A 52 13.09 7.91 0.30
CA LYS A 52 11.63 7.82 0.10
C LYS A 52 10.85 8.35 1.31
N THR A 53 11.37 8.16 2.52
CA THR A 53 10.77 8.74 3.73
C THR A 53 10.79 10.27 3.64
N LEU A 54 11.92 10.86 3.25
CA LEU A 54 12.06 12.30 3.10
C LEU A 54 11.26 12.88 1.92
N VAL A 55 11.23 12.22 0.76
CA VAL A 55 10.39 12.63 -0.38
C VAL A 55 8.92 12.66 0.01
N HIS A 56 8.44 11.64 0.72
CA HIS A 56 7.07 11.60 1.23
C HIS A 56 6.79 12.78 2.19
N ASP A 57 7.70 13.05 3.12
CA ASP A 57 7.54 14.14 4.10
C ASP A 57 7.60 15.53 3.45
N ALA A 58 8.44 15.70 2.43
CA ALA A 58 8.50 16.92 1.62
C ALA A 58 7.17 17.18 0.91
N GLN A 59 6.57 16.13 0.32
CA GLN A 59 5.25 16.22 -0.33
C GLN A 59 4.11 16.53 0.66
N GLN A 60 4.27 16.18 1.93
CA GLN A 60 3.31 16.51 2.99
C GLN A 60 3.61 17.85 3.66
N HIS A 61 4.57 18.63 3.15
CA HIS A 61 5.05 19.89 3.75
C HIS A 61 5.42 19.74 5.24
N THR A 62 5.95 18.58 5.61
CA THR A 62 6.44 18.34 6.96
C THR A 62 7.71 19.15 7.19
N ASP A 63 7.83 19.76 8.37
CA ASP A 63 9.06 20.44 8.78
C ASP A 63 10.30 19.55 8.61
N PHE A 64 11.38 20.10 8.06
CA PHE A 64 12.58 19.33 7.71
C PHE A 64 13.23 18.63 8.90
N VAL A 65 13.31 19.29 10.06
CA VAL A 65 13.93 18.71 11.27
C VAL A 65 13.09 17.52 11.74
N ARG A 66 11.76 17.66 11.72
CA ARG A 66 10.84 16.57 12.05
C ARG A 66 10.93 15.42 11.04
N ALA A 67 11.07 15.72 9.75
CA ALA A 67 11.24 14.72 8.70
C ALA A 67 12.55 13.91 8.88
N ILE A 68 13.66 14.59 9.22
CA ILE A 68 14.95 13.95 9.53
C ILE A 68 14.84 13.05 10.77
N GLN A 69 14.16 13.51 11.82
CA GLN A 69 13.94 12.69 13.02
C GLN A 69 13.15 11.42 12.68
N ARG A 70 12.02 11.56 11.98
CA ARG A 70 11.20 10.41 11.55
C ARG A 70 11.99 9.46 10.65
N LYS A 71 12.75 9.98 9.68
CA LYS A 71 13.67 9.18 8.85
C LYS A 71 14.64 8.38 9.72
N ASN A 72 15.25 8.99 10.73
CA ASN A 72 16.16 8.30 11.64
C ASN A 72 15.45 7.17 12.41
N GLU A 73 14.24 7.41 12.90
CA GLU A 73 13.43 6.39 13.58
C GLU A 73 13.13 5.19 12.66
N VAL A 74 12.68 5.45 11.42
CA VAL A 74 12.39 4.41 10.43
C VAL A 74 13.65 3.61 10.07
N VAL A 75 14.77 4.30 9.82
CA VAL A 75 16.05 3.65 9.48
C VAL A 75 16.54 2.81 10.66
N ASN A 76 16.52 3.34 11.88
CA ASN A 76 16.97 2.61 13.07
C ASN A 76 16.12 1.37 13.33
N PHE A 77 14.79 1.50 13.22
CA PHE A 77 13.87 0.37 13.36
C PHE A 77 14.17 -0.73 12.34
N LEU A 78 14.31 -0.38 11.06
CA LEU A 78 14.58 -1.35 10.00
C LEU A 78 15.99 -1.94 10.10
N ARG A 79 17.01 -1.15 10.46
CA ARG A 79 18.38 -1.61 10.68
C ARG A 79 18.42 -2.66 11.79
N ASN A 80 17.86 -2.33 12.95
CA ASN A 80 17.79 -3.24 14.09
C ASN A 80 17.06 -4.54 13.72
N LYS A 81 15.91 -4.45 13.03
CA LYS A 81 15.20 -5.62 12.52
C LYS A 81 16.04 -6.45 11.55
N ASN A 82 16.79 -5.83 10.63
CA ASN A 82 17.64 -6.56 9.69
C ASN A 82 18.79 -7.30 10.39
N PHE A 83 19.36 -6.72 11.45
CA PHE A 83 20.36 -7.39 12.27
C PHE A 83 19.79 -8.64 12.95
N HIS A 84 18.73 -8.49 13.74
CA HIS A 84 18.13 -9.59 14.50
C HIS A 84 17.57 -10.72 13.62
N ASN A 85 17.07 -10.39 12.43
CA ASN A 85 16.66 -11.42 11.45
C ASN A 85 17.78 -12.39 11.06
N LEU A 86 19.04 -12.03 11.24
CA LEU A 86 20.20 -12.85 10.92
C LEU A 86 21.00 -13.27 12.16
N ALA A 87 21.26 -12.34 13.08
CA ALA A 87 22.01 -12.61 14.31
C ALA A 87 21.31 -13.61 15.23
N ASP A 88 19.98 -13.63 15.24
CA ASP A 88 19.20 -14.55 16.07
C ASP A 88 18.93 -15.89 15.35
N MET A 89 19.39 -16.04 14.09
CA MET A 89 19.16 -17.24 13.29
C MET A 89 20.25 -18.29 13.54
N PRO A 90 19.88 -19.55 13.83
CA PRO A 90 20.86 -20.64 13.92
C PRO A 90 21.69 -20.75 12.63
N ASN A 91 22.96 -21.13 12.79
CA ASN A 91 23.95 -21.30 11.72
C ASN A 91 24.44 -20.02 11.02
N ILE A 92 24.02 -18.82 11.44
CA ILE A 92 24.56 -17.56 10.91
C ILE A 92 25.40 -16.86 12.00
N ASP A 93 26.69 -16.64 11.69
CA ASP A 93 27.57 -15.79 12.48
C ASP A 93 27.68 -14.42 11.79
N VAL A 94 27.10 -13.36 12.38
CA VAL A 94 27.26 -11.97 11.91
C VAL A 94 28.55 -11.40 12.50
N ILE A 95 29.46 -10.94 11.63
CA ILE A 95 30.80 -10.48 12.01
C ILE A 95 30.99 -9.04 11.56
N ASP A 96 31.17 -8.14 12.53
CA ASP A 96 31.50 -6.74 12.24
C ASP A 96 32.98 -6.58 11.94
N GLY A 97 33.32 -6.06 10.76
CA GLY A 97 34.68 -5.71 10.36
C GLY A 97 34.89 -5.64 8.86
N GLN A 98 35.98 -5.02 8.44
CA GLN A 98 36.35 -4.88 7.03
C GLN A 98 37.08 -6.13 6.55
N ALA A 99 36.58 -6.80 5.51
CA ALA A 99 37.20 -8.00 4.96
C ALA A 99 38.24 -7.67 3.87
N GLU A 100 39.32 -8.45 3.82
CA GLU A 100 40.26 -8.55 2.70
C GLU A 100 40.55 -10.03 2.39
N PHE A 101 40.85 -10.34 1.13
CA PHE A 101 41.28 -11.68 0.71
C PHE A 101 42.75 -11.91 1.07
N ILE A 102 43.02 -13.03 1.76
CA ILE A 102 44.38 -13.59 1.92
C ILE A 102 44.68 -14.53 0.74
N ASN A 103 43.69 -15.34 0.37
CA ASN A 103 43.65 -16.21 -0.81
C ASN A 103 42.18 -16.49 -1.18
N ASN A 104 41.92 -17.33 -2.17
CA ASN A 104 40.58 -17.66 -2.62
C ASN A 104 39.69 -18.38 -1.58
N HIS A 105 40.23 -18.88 -0.46
CA HIS A 105 39.48 -19.57 0.60
C HIS A 105 39.55 -18.92 1.97
N SER A 106 40.36 -17.88 2.14
CA SER A 106 40.69 -17.33 3.45
C SER A 106 40.60 -15.81 3.43
N LEU A 107 39.88 -15.25 4.39
CA LEU A 107 39.72 -13.81 4.56
C LEU A 107 40.32 -13.37 5.89
N ARG A 108 40.90 -12.17 5.89
CA ARG A 108 41.16 -11.42 7.13
C ARG A 108 40.06 -10.40 7.33
N VAL A 109 39.48 -10.38 8.52
CA VAL A 109 38.46 -9.41 8.92
C VAL A 109 39.07 -8.47 9.96
N HIS A 110 39.23 -7.21 9.60
CA HIS A 110 39.70 -6.14 10.48
C HIS A 110 38.56 -5.67 11.38
N ARG A 111 38.67 -5.99 12.67
CA ARG A 111 37.66 -5.65 13.68
C ARG A 111 38.23 -4.64 14.68
N PRO A 112 37.37 -3.89 15.40
CA PRO A 112 37.82 -2.99 16.45
C PRO A 112 38.64 -3.67 17.55
N GLU A 113 38.30 -4.92 17.93
CA GLU A 113 38.98 -5.61 19.02
C GLU A 113 40.25 -6.34 18.57
N ALA A 114 40.15 -7.16 17.51
CA ALA A 114 41.25 -7.95 16.97
C ALA A 114 40.94 -8.43 15.55
N ASN A 115 41.97 -8.54 14.72
CA ASN A 115 41.84 -9.18 13.41
C ASN A 115 41.41 -10.64 13.57
N LEU A 116 40.47 -11.07 12.72
CA LEU A 116 39.97 -12.45 12.70
C LEU A 116 40.25 -13.06 11.32
N GLU A 117 40.88 -14.25 11.30
CA GLU A 117 41.03 -15.04 10.08
C GLU A 117 39.93 -16.10 10.01
N ILE A 118 39.23 -16.13 8.87
CA ILE A 118 38.13 -17.05 8.59
C ILE A 118 38.38 -17.79 7.29
N HIS A 119 37.89 -19.02 7.24
CA HIS A 119 37.94 -19.89 6.08
C HIS A 119 36.54 -20.10 5.53
N GLY A 120 36.38 -19.91 4.21
CA GLY A 120 35.14 -20.14 3.48
C GLY A 120 35.33 -21.15 2.36
N GLU A 121 34.51 -22.21 2.35
CA GLU A 121 34.46 -23.13 1.22
C GLU A 121 33.91 -22.42 -0.04
N LYS A 122 32.84 -21.63 0.13
CA LYS A 122 32.25 -20.76 -0.89
C LYS A 122 32.20 -19.32 -0.40
N ILE A 123 32.61 -18.36 -1.23
CA ILE A 123 32.63 -16.94 -0.85
C ILE A 123 31.72 -16.14 -1.79
N PHE A 124 30.93 -15.23 -1.22
CA PHE A 124 29.95 -14.42 -1.96
C PHE A 124 30.20 -12.95 -1.68
N ILE A 125 30.56 -12.19 -2.72
CA ILE A 125 30.85 -10.75 -2.61
C ILE A 125 29.59 -9.96 -2.92
N ASN A 126 29.13 -9.16 -1.96
CA ASN A 126 28.00 -8.25 -2.10
C ASN A 126 28.28 -6.88 -1.43
N THR A 127 29.49 -6.36 -1.64
CA THR A 127 29.99 -5.11 -1.04
C THR A 127 29.39 -3.83 -1.64
N GLY A 128 28.65 -3.96 -2.74
CA GLY A 128 27.94 -2.84 -3.36
C GLY A 128 28.87 -1.83 -4.04
N ALA A 129 28.54 -0.55 -3.90
CA ALA A 129 29.24 0.57 -4.54
C ALA A 129 29.37 1.77 -3.60
N GLN A 130 30.28 2.69 -3.93
CA GLN A 130 30.56 3.92 -3.20
C GLN A 130 30.57 5.14 -4.14
N THR A 131 30.46 6.35 -3.57
CA THR A 131 30.45 7.60 -4.33
C THR A 131 31.77 7.83 -5.06
N VAL A 132 31.70 8.22 -6.34
CA VAL A 132 32.88 8.69 -7.10
C VAL A 132 33.15 10.13 -6.72
N VAL A 133 34.33 10.42 -6.19
CA VAL A 133 34.75 11.79 -5.86
C VAL A 133 35.62 12.33 -6.99
N PRO A 134 35.17 13.37 -7.73
CA PRO A 134 35.97 13.97 -8.80
C PRO A 134 37.27 14.59 -8.25
N PRO A 135 38.36 14.63 -9.03
CA PRO A 135 39.64 15.19 -8.61
C PRO A 135 39.63 16.74 -8.65
N ILE A 136 38.69 17.36 -7.94
CA ILE A 136 38.54 18.81 -7.85
C ILE A 136 39.26 19.31 -6.59
N PRO A 137 40.21 20.25 -6.70
CA PRO A 137 40.86 20.89 -5.55
C PRO A 137 39.85 21.40 -4.53
N GLY A 138 40.02 20.97 -3.27
CA GLY A 138 39.18 21.38 -2.14
C GLY A 138 37.94 20.51 -1.89
N ILE A 139 37.56 19.61 -2.80
CA ILE A 139 36.29 18.86 -2.68
C ILE A 139 36.16 18.01 -1.41
N THR A 140 37.26 17.40 -0.94
CA THR A 140 37.28 16.56 0.27
C THR A 140 37.66 17.31 1.53
N THR A 141 38.25 18.50 1.42
CA THR A 141 38.80 19.26 2.55
C THR A 141 37.92 20.44 2.97
N THR A 142 36.99 20.87 2.10
CA THR A 142 36.12 22.03 2.35
C THR A 142 34.92 21.61 3.20
N PRO A 143 34.66 22.27 4.35
CA PRO A 143 33.44 22.06 5.12
C PRO A 143 32.19 22.38 4.31
N GLY A 144 31.08 21.68 4.55
CA GLY A 144 29.82 21.86 3.82
C GLY A 144 29.71 21.08 2.51
N VAL A 145 30.73 20.30 2.14
CA VAL A 145 30.68 19.35 1.03
C VAL A 145 30.30 17.96 1.54
N TYR A 146 29.29 17.35 0.92
CA TYR A 146 28.70 16.08 1.33
C TYR A 146 28.56 15.13 0.16
N ASP A 147 28.67 13.83 0.42
CA ASP A 147 28.10 12.82 -0.45
C ASP A 147 26.62 12.59 -0.10
N SER A 148 25.95 11.69 -0.84
CA SER A 148 24.55 11.36 -0.55
C SER A 148 24.33 10.84 0.88
N THR A 149 25.32 10.16 1.47
CA THR A 149 25.25 9.66 2.85
C THR A 149 25.26 10.80 3.86
N GLY A 150 26.20 11.74 3.72
CA GLY A 150 26.32 12.91 4.58
C GLY A 150 25.09 13.81 4.49
N LEU A 151 24.59 14.04 3.27
CA LEU A 151 23.47 14.96 3.04
C LEU A 151 22.14 14.45 3.66
N LEU A 152 21.94 13.13 3.71
CA LEU A 152 20.79 12.50 4.39
C LEU A 152 20.79 12.65 5.92
N ASN A 153 21.86 13.21 6.49
CA ASN A 153 22.05 13.39 7.93
C ASN A 153 22.27 14.87 8.31
N LEU A 154 21.93 15.81 7.42
CA LEU A 154 21.88 17.23 7.77
C LEU A 154 20.89 17.46 8.92
N LYS A 155 21.26 18.35 9.84
CA LYS A 155 20.45 18.72 10.99
C LYS A 155 19.44 19.83 10.68
N GLU A 156 19.75 20.66 9.68
CA GLU A 156 18.99 21.83 9.28
C GLU A 156 18.88 21.86 7.75
N LEU A 157 17.83 22.49 7.23
CA LEU A 157 17.61 22.64 5.80
C LEU A 157 18.58 23.71 5.26
N PRO A 158 19.43 23.40 4.26
CA PRO A 158 20.26 24.42 3.62
C PRO A 158 19.37 25.40 2.84
N GLY A 159 19.64 26.70 2.95
CA GLY A 159 18.92 27.73 2.19
C GLY A 159 19.18 27.59 0.68
N HIS A 160 20.43 27.29 0.31
CA HIS A 160 20.85 26.98 -1.05
C HIS A 160 21.71 25.71 -1.09
N LEU A 161 21.24 24.70 -1.82
CA LEU A 161 21.95 23.45 -2.10
C LEU A 161 22.55 23.47 -3.51
N GLY A 162 23.86 23.27 -3.60
CA GLY A 162 24.55 22.95 -4.86
C GLY A 162 24.63 21.44 -5.07
N ILE A 163 24.55 20.97 -6.31
CA ILE A 163 24.68 19.55 -6.67
C ILE A 163 25.66 19.39 -7.83
N LEU A 164 26.72 18.60 -7.64
CA LEU A 164 27.65 18.21 -8.70
C LEU A 164 27.18 16.91 -9.37
N GLY A 165 26.60 17.03 -10.56
CA GLY A 165 26.09 15.92 -11.37
C GLY A 165 24.57 15.94 -11.55
N GLY A 166 24.13 15.97 -12.81
CA GLY A 166 22.74 15.92 -13.28
C GLY A 166 22.25 14.50 -13.59
N GLY A 167 22.78 13.49 -12.91
CA GLY A 167 22.31 12.12 -12.96
C GLY A 167 21.14 11.84 -12.02
N TYR A 168 20.71 10.58 -11.93
CA TYR A 168 19.56 10.18 -11.11
C TYR A 168 19.65 10.58 -9.64
N ILE A 169 20.83 10.41 -9.00
CA ILE A 169 21.03 10.82 -7.60
C ILE A 169 20.84 12.33 -7.46
N GLY A 170 21.45 13.12 -8.35
CA GLY A 170 21.29 14.58 -8.34
C GLY A 170 19.85 15.01 -8.50
N VAL A 171 19.10 14.37 -9.41
CA VAL A 171 17.68 14.65 -9.65
C VAL A 171 16.78 14.30 -8.46
N GLU A 172 16.97 13.13 -7.82
CA GLU A 172 16.21 12.76 -6.62
C GLU A 172 16.41 13.78 -5.50
N PHE A 173 17.67 14.15 -5.23
CA PHE A 173 17.98 15.11 -4.19
C PHE A 173 17.54 16.53 -4.54
N ALA A 174 17.63 16.94 -5.80
CA ALA A 174 17.16 18.24 -6.24
C ALA A 174 15.66 18.41 -6.02
N SER A 175 14.87 17.44 -6.49
CA SER A 175 13.42 17.49 -6.29
C SER A 175 13.04 17.39 -4.81
N MET A 176 13.74 16.56 -4.03
CA MET A 176 13.50 16.42 -2.59
C MET A 176 13.74 17.73 -1.82
N PHE A 177 14.91 18.35 -2.00
CA PHE A 177 15.27 19.59 -1.28
C PHE A 177 14.49 20.81 -1.77
N ALA A 178 14.19 20.89 -3.08
CA ALA A 178 13.30 21.93 -3.61
C ALA A 178 11.89 21.85 -2.99
N ASN A 179 11.34 20.64 -2.82
CA ASN A 179 10.04 20.46 -2.15
C ASN A 179 10.06 20.77 -0.65
N PHE A 180 11.21 20.66 0.03
CA PHE A 180 11.37 21.18 1.39
C PHE A 180 11.56 22.70 1.45
N GLY A 181 11.85 23.36 0.32
CA GLY A 181 11.97 24.82 0.22
C GLY A 181 13.40 25.34 0.03
N SER A 182 14.41 24.48 -0.16
CA SER A 182 15.76 24.93 -0.54
C SER A 182 15.78 25.49 -1.95
N LYS A 183 16.54 26.56 -2.20
CA LYS A 183 17.01 26.87 -3.55
C LYS A 183 17.99 25.77 -3.96
N VAL A 184 17.87 25.23 -5.18
CA VAL A 184 18.76 24.17 -5.66
C VAL A 184 19.41 24.57 -6.98
N THR A 185 20.71 24.30 -7.11
CA THR A 185 21.44 24.47 -8.38
C THR A 185 22.21 23.18 -8.71
N ILE A 186 21.90 22.57 -9.85
CA ILE A 186 22.61 21.43 -10.41
C ILE A 186 23.70 21.94 -11.37
N LEU A 187 24.93 21.53 -11.13
CA LEU A 187 26.09 21.72 -12.00
C LEU A 187 26.42 20.40 -12.68
N GLU A 188 26.17 20.29 -13.97
CA GLU A 188 26.48 19.13 -14.79
C GLU A 188 27.63 19.46 -15.74
N ALA A 189 28.69 18.67 -15.69
CA ALA A 189 29.88 18.86 -16.52
C ALA A 189 29.63 18.48 -17.98
N ALA A 190 28.69 17.57 -18.24
CA ALA A 190 28.28 17.18 -19.58
C ALA A 190 27.40 18.26 -20.26
N SER A 191 27.33 18.17 -21.59
CA SER A 191 26.44 19.01 -22.40
C SER A 191 24.98 18.55 -22.37
N LEU A 192 24.71 17.35 -21.86
CA LEU A 192 23.38 16.74 -21.82
C LEU A 192 22.96 16.42 -20.39
N PHE A 193 21.76 16.86 -20.03
CA PHE A 193 21.06 16.42 -18.82
C PHE A 193 20.49 15.02 -19.03
N LEU A 194 20.56 14.17 -17.98
CA LEU A 194 20.09 12.77 -17.99
C LEU A 194 20.40 12.05 -19.32
N PRO A 195 21.68 11.87 -19.70
CA PRO A 195 22.08 11.38 -21.02
C PRO A 195 21.60 9.95 -21.35
N ARG A 196 21.08 9.21 -20.36
CA ARG A 196 20.56 7.84 -20.53
C ARG A 196 19.05 7.77 -20.78
N GLU A 197 18.34 8.89 -20.76
CA GLU A 197 16.90 8.96 -21.07
C GLU A 197 16.66 9.41 -22.52
N ASP A 198 15.46 9.16 -23.05
CA ASP A 198 15.03 9.80 -24.28
C ASP A 198 15.02 11.33 -24.10
N ARG A 199 15.33 12.06 -25.18
CA ARG A 199 15.58 13.52 -25.11
C ARG A 199 14.35 14.30 -24.68
N ASP A 200 13.19 13.95 -25.22
CA ASP A 200 11.91 14.54 -24.86
C ASP A 200 11.55 14.29 -23.38
N ILE A 201 11.88 13.12 -22.84
CA ILE A 201 11.72 12.80 -21.42
C ILE A 201 12.68 13.66 -20.58
N ALA A 202 13.96 13.71 -20.94
CA ALA A 202 14.96 14.50 -20.22
C ALA A 202 14.59 16.00 -20.17
N ASP A 203 14.11 16.56 -21.28
CA ASP A 203 13.68 17.96 -21.37
C ASP A 203 12.43 18.25 -20.53
N ASN A 204 11.47 17.32 -20.50
CA ASN A 204 10.31 17.41 -19.62
C ASN A 204 10.72 17.36 -18.15
N ILE A 205 11.65 16.49 -17.77
CA ILE A 205 12.18 16.44 -16.40
C ILE A 205 12.88 17.74 -16.03
N ALA A 206 13.72 18.28 -16.93
CA ALA A 206 14.37 19.58 -16.70
C ALA A 206 13.34 20.70 -16.49
N THR A 207 12.24 20.68 -17.25
CA THR A 207 11.14 21.65 -17.10
C THR A 207 10.44 21.51 -15.75
N ILE A 208 10.08 20.29 -15.35
CA ILE A 208 9.47 20.00 -14.04
C ILE A 208 10.35 20.49 -12.88
N LEU A 209 11.67 20.27 -12.97
CA LEU A 209 12.62 20.73 -11.95
C LEU A 209 12.74 22.26 -11.93
N ARG A 210 12.79 22.92 -13.09
CA ARG A 210 12.80 24.39 -13.15
C ARG A 210 11.53 25.01 -12.58
N ASP A 211 10.37 24.41 -12.83
CA ASP A 211 9.09 24.82 -12.23
C ASP A 211 9.08 24.64 -10.70
N GLN A 212 9.90 23.72 -10.17
CA GLN A 212 10.16 23.56 -8.73
C GLN A 212 11.21 24.55 -8.18
N GLY A 213 11.77 25.44 -9.01
CA GLY A 213 12.81 26.39 -8.62
C GLY A 213 14.22 25.82 -8.64
N VAL A 214 14.47 24.73 -9.37
CA VAL A 214 15.81 24.15 -9.54
C VAL A 214 16.50 24.75 -10.76
N ASP A 215 17.66 25.37 -10.55
CA ASP A 215 18.54 25.85 -11.61
C ASP A 215 19.40 24.69 -12.14
N ILE A 216 19.51 24.55 -13.47
CA ILE A 216 20.34 23.51 -14.10
C ILE A 216 21.36 24.19 -15.02
N ILE A 217 22.65 24.03 -14.70
CA ILE A 217 23.77 24.58 -15.45
C ILE A 217 24.55 23.42 -16.07
N LEU A 218 24.53 23.34 -17.40
CA LEU A 218 25.24 22.35 -18.20
C LEU A 218 26.63 22.88 -18.60
N ASN A 219 27.53 21.99 -19.02
CA ASN A 219 28.94 22.30 -19.31
C ASN A 219 29.66 23.00 -18.14
N ALA A 220 29.22 22.73 -16.91
CA ALA A 220 29.73 23.37 -15.70
C ALA A 220 30.97 22.62 -15.19
N HIS A 221 32.14 22.93 -15.74
CA HIS A 221 33.42 22.40 -15.26
C HIS A 221 33.85 23.14 -13.99
N VAL A 222 33.76 22.48 -12.84
CA VAL A 222 34.21 23.03 -11.55
C VAL A 222 35.73 22.89 -11.44
N GLU A 223 36.41 24.02 -11.30
CA GLU A 223 37.88 24.12 -11.24
C GLU A 223 38.40 23.94 -9.81
N ARG A 224 37.69 24.49 -8.82
CA ARG A 224 38.04 24.40 -7.40
C ARG A 224 36.83 24.67 -6.51
N ILE A 225 36.91 24.16 -5.28
CA ILE A 225 35.94 24.40 -4.21
C ILE A 225 36.69 25.05 -3.04
N SER A 226 36.10 26.07 -2.43
CA SER A 226 36.64 26.70 -1.23
C SER A 226 35.53 27.08 -0.25
N HIS A 227 35.90 27.54 0.95
CA HIS A 227 34.95 27.96 1.98
C HIS A 227 35.16 29.43 2.31
N HIS A 228 34.09 30.23 2.30
CA HIS A 228 34.11 31.66 2.62
C HIS A 228 32.81 32.05 3.34
N GLU A 229 32.89 32.81 4.43
CA GLU A 229 31.72 33.35 5.16
C GLU A 229 30.61 32.31 5.43
N ASN A 230 30.99 31.13 5.95
CA ASN A 230 30.08 30.01 6.24
C ASN A 230 29.37 29.40 5.02
N GLN A 231 29.86 29.65 3.81
CA GLN A 231 29.33 29.07 2.58
C GLN A 231 30.43 28.36 1.79
N VAL A 232 30.01 27.33 1.06
CA VAL A 232 30.82 26.65 0.05
C VAL A 232 30.82 27.49 -1.22
N GLN A 233 32.01 27.87 -1.66
CA GLN A 233 32.24 28.60 -2.91
C GLN A 233 32.67 27.61 -3.99
N VAL A 234 31.81 27.43 -5.00
CA VAL A 234 32.07 26.60 -6.16
C VAL A 234 32.53 27.50 -7.31
N HIS A 235 33.77 27.30 -7.73
CA HIS A 235 34.39 28.07 -8.79
C HIS A 235 34.36 27.25 -10.08
N SER A 236 33.58 27.71 -11.06
CA SER A 236 33.56 27.16 -12.42
C SER A 236 33.82 28.26 -13.44
N GLU A 237 34.20 27.87 -14.66
CA GLU A 237 34.46 28.80 -15.76
C GLU A 237 33.25 29.71 -16.05
N HIS A 238 32.03 29.19 -15.91
CA HIS A 238 30.79 29.87 -16.28
C HIS A 238 30.01 30.47 -15.10
N ALA A 239 30.33 30.08 -13.86
CA ALA A 239 29.60 30.52 -12.68
C ALA A 239 30.45 30.50 -11.41
N GLN A 240 30.28 31.54 -10.59
CA GLN A 240 30.72 31.59 -9.20
C GLN A 240 29.47 31.37 -8.34
N LEU A 241 29.40 30.24 -7.65
CA LEU A 241 28.21 29.81 -6.92
C LEU A 241 28.54 29.66 -5.43
N ALA A 242 27.87 30.45 -4.60
CA ALA A 242 27.90 30.32 -3.14
C ALA A 242 26.69 29.52 -2.67
N VAL A 243 26.92 28.43 -1.93
CA VAL A 243 25.87 27.53 -1.41
C VAL A 243 26.13 27.18 0.05
N ASP A 244 25.08 26.88 0.80
CA ASP A 244 25.19 26.49 2.21
C ASP A 244 25.62 25.02 2.34
N ALA A 245 25.29 24.19 1.35
CA ALA A 245 25.72 22.80 1.24
C ALA A 245 25.98 22.41 -0.22
N LEU A 246 26.93 21.50 -0.45
CA LEU A 246 27.26 20.97 -1.77
C LEU A 246 27.18 19.44 -1.77
N LEU A 247 26.40 18.86 -2.69
CA LEU A 247 26.28 17.42 -2.90
C LEU A 247 27.20 16.92 -4.02
N ILE A 248 27.96 15.86 -3.75
CA ILE A 248 28.67 15.09 -4.76
C ILE A 248 27.75 13.99 -5.30
N ALA A 249 27.27 14.16 -6.53
CA ALA A 249 26.37 13.23 -7.23
C ALA A 249 26.93 12.75 -8.59
N SER A 250 28.26 12.72 -8.72
CA SER A 250 29.04 12.35 -9.92
C SER A 250 29.05 10.84 -10.26
N GLY A 251 28.16 10.06 -9.64
CA GLY A 251 28.04 8.62 -9.86
C GLY A 251 28.66 7.76 -8.77
N ARG A 252 28.67 6.45 -9.03
CA ARG A 252 29.06 5.42 -8.06
C ARG A 252 29.97 4.39 -8.72
N GLN A 253 30.95 3.92 -7.98
CA GLN A 253 31.89 2.87 -8.39
C GLN A 253 31.80 1.65 -7.47
N PRO A 254 32.02 0.43 -7.98
CA PRO A 254 32.10 -0.78 -7.18
C PRO A 254 33.05 -0.67 -5.97
N ALA A 255 32.62 -1.18 -4.82
CA ALA A 255 33.40 -1.17 -3.58
C ALA A 255 34.29 -2.43 -3.48
N THR A 256 35.38 -2.44 -4.25
CA THR A 256 36.29 -3.60 -4.40
C THR A 256 37.70 -3.36 -3.88
N ALA A 257 38.17 -2.11 -3.84
CA ALA A 257 39.58 -1.80 -3.57
C ALA A 257 40.10 -2.35 -2.24
N SER A 258 39.29 -2.28 -1.16
CA SER A 258 39.69 -2.79 0.15
C SER A 258 39.64 -4.31 0.29
N LEU A 259 39.10 -5.02 -0.71
CA LEU A 259 39.01 -6.48 -0.68
C LEU A 259 40.33 -7.14 -1.10
N HIS A 260 41.22 -6.42 -1.80
CA HIS A 260 42.41 -7.02 -2.43
C HIS A 260 42.05 -8.24 -3.32
N PRO A 261 41.14 -8.09 -4.30
CA PRO A 261 40.65 -9.20 -5.12
C PRO A 261 41.76 -9.98 -5.85
N GLU A 262 42.89 -9.33 -6.13
CA GLU A 262 44.09 -9.93 -6.70
C GLU A 262 44.63 -11.11 -5.89
N ASN A 263 44.53 -11.06 -4.56
CA ASN A 263 45.01 -12.13 -3.67
C ASN A 263 44.17 -13.42 -3.84
N ALA A 264 42.92 -13.30 -4.29
CA ALA A 264 42.04 -14.42 -4.55
C ALA A 264 41.99 -14.83 -6.03
N GLY A 265 42.76 -14.19 -6.92
CA GLY A 265 42.69 -14.44 -8.37
C GLY A 265 41.43 -13.89 -9.03
N ILE A 266 40.80 -12.87 -8.45
CA ILE A 266 39.56 -12.25 -8.95
C ILE A 266 39.92 -11.08 -9.88
N ALA A 267 39.47 -11.15 -11.14
CA ALA A 267 39.64 -10.07 -12.11
C ALA A 267 38.65 -8.94 -11.86
N VAL A 268 39.13 -7.70 -12.01
CA VAL A 268 38.32 -6.48 -12.02
C VAL A 268 38.50 -5.74 -13.34
N ASN A 269 37.46 -5.06 -13.81
CA ASN A 269 37.53 -4.22 -15.01
C ASN A 269 38.10 -2.82 -14.70
N GLU A 270 38.22 -1.96 -15.71
CA GLU A 270 38.77 -0.59 -15.60
C GLU A 270 38.03 0.30 -14.58
N ARG A 271 36.77 0.00 -14.26
CA ARG A 271 35.97 0.72 -13.26
C ARG A 271 36.06 0.09 -11.87
N GLY A 272 36.89 -0.92 -11.69
CA GLY A 272 37.01 -1.70 -10.46
C GLY A 272 35.87 -2.70 -10.22
N ALA A 273 35.01 -2.96 -11.22
CA ALA A 273 33.93 -3.93 -11.07
C ALA A 273 34.44 -5.35 -11.17
N ILE A 274 33.94 -6.26 -10.32
CA ILE A 274 34.29 -7.67 -10.39
C ILE A 274 33.74 -8.25 -11.69
N VAL A 275 34.63 -8.85 -12.49
CA VAL A 275 34.24 -9.54 -13.72
C VAL A 275 33.55 -10.84 -13.34
N VAL A 276 32.32 -11.02 -13.83
CA VAL A 276 31.52 -12.23 -13.61
C VAL A 276 30.95 -12.80 -14.90
N ASP A 277 30.69 -14.10 -14.90
CA ASP A 277 29.91 -14.76 -15.96
C ASP A 277 28.38 -14.57 -15.77
N LYS A 278 27.58 -15.25 -16.59
CA LYS A 278 26.11 -15.15 -16.58
C LYS A 278 25.45 -15.85 -15.38
N GLN A 279 26.20 -16.69 -14.67
CA GLN A 279 25.81 -17.37 -13.44
C GLN A 279 26.38 -16.68 -12.20
N LEU A 280 27.10 -15.57 -12.39
CA LEU A 280 27.70 -14.72 -11.37
C LEU A 280 28.96 -15.29 -10.71
N HIS A 281 29.61 -16.26 -11.35
CA HIS A 281 30.95 -16.71 -10.96
C HIS A 281 31.97 -15.63 -11.27
N THR A 282 32.89 -15.40 -10.34
CA THR A 282 34.09 -14.61 -10.61
C THR A 282 35.11 -15.44 -11.39
N THR A 283 36.30 -14.89 -11.66
CA THR A 283 37.41 -15.67 -12.24
C THR A 283 38.03 -16.71 -11.27
N ALA A 284 37.58 -16.76 -10.01
CA ALA A 284 37.95 -17.79 -9.05
C ALA A 284 36.79 -18.79 -8.84
N ASP A 285 37.09 -20.09 -8.95
CA ASP A 285 36.10 -21.19 -9.02
C ASP A 285 35.12 -21.28 -7.83
N ASN A 286 35.49 -20.74 -6.67
CA ASN A 286 34.71 -20.86 -5.43
C ASN A 286 34.16 -19.52 -4.93
N ILE A 287 34.15 -18.50 -5.79
CA ILE A 287 33.77 -17.13 -5.44
C ILE A 287 32.76 -16.58 -6.44
N TRP A 288 31.63 -16.08 -5.92
CA TRP A 288 30.58 -15.39 -6.68
C TRP A 288 30.54 -13.91 -6.30
N ALA A 289 30.05 -13.06 -7.20
CA ALA A 289 29.80 -11.65 -6.90
C ALA A 289 28.40 -11.22 -7.36
N MET A 290 27.68 -10.49 -6.51
CA MET A 290 26.26 -10.14 -6.71
C MET A 290 26.03 -8.66 -6.41
N GLY A 291 25.09 -8.05 -7.12
CA GLY A 291 24.69 -6.65 -6.98
C GLY A 291 25.68 -5.67 -7.58
N ASP A 292 25.66 -4.43 -7.09
CA ASP A 292 26.37 -3.28 -7.67
C ASP A 292 27.89 -3.49 -7.85
N VAL A 293 28.49 -4.39 -7.07
CA VAL A 293 29.93 -4.71 -7.15
C VAL A 293 30.36 -5.27 -8.52
N THR A 294 29.41 -5.83 -9.28
CA THR A 294 29.61 -6.35 -10.64
C THR A 294 29.57 -5.25 -11.72
N GLY A 295 29.19 -4.02 -11.36
CA GLY A 295 29.15 -2.87 -12.27
C GLY A 295 27.93 -2.83 -13.21
N GLY A 296 27.00 -3.77 -13.09
CA GLY A 296 25.73 -3.78 -13.82
C GLY A 296 24.70 -2.75 -13.32
N LEU A 297 23.42 -3.03 -13.54
CA LEU A 297 22.31 -2.19 -13.06
C LEU A 297 22.26 -2.18 -11.52
N GLN A 298 22.44 -1.01 -10.90
CA GLN A 298 22.57 -0.84 -9.44
C GLN A 298 21.21 -0.71 -8.74
N PHE A 299 20.38 -1.76 -8.84
CA PHE A 299 19.04 -1.77 -8.25
C PHE A 299 18.86 -2.89 -7.21
N THR A 300 18.08 -2.61 -6.17
CA THR A 300 17.83 -3.59 -5.09
C THR A 300 17.19 -4.88 -5.63
N TYR A 301 16.31 -4.79 -6.62
CA TYR A 301 15.69 -5.97 -7.24
C TYR A 301 16.62 -6.70 -8.20
N ILE A 302 17.64 -6.05 -8.76
CA ILE A 302 18.70 -6.73 -9.52
C ILE A 302 19.57 -7.53 -8.56
N SER A 303 19.99 -6.94 -7.43
CA SER A 303 20.69 -7.68 -6.38
C SER A 303 19.85 -8.82 -5.80
N LEU A 304 18.53 -8.66 -5.68
CA LEU A 304 17.64 -9.78 -5.30
C LEU A 304 17.56 -10.86 -6.38
N ASP A 305 17.57 -10.49 -7.66
CA ASP A 305 17.56 -11.44 -8.76
C ASP A 305 18.89 -12.19 -8.91
N ASP A 306 20.03 -11.52 -8.66
CA ASP A 306 21.34 -12.16 -8.54
C ASP A 306 21.32 -13.27 -7.47
N TYR A 307 20.71 -13.01 -6.31
CA TYR A 307 20.47 -14.04 -5.31
C TYR A 307 19.65 -15.22 -5.85
N ARG A 308 18.64 -14.98 -6.71
CA ARG A 308 17.82 -16.06 -7.27
C ARG A 308 18.62 -16.95 -8.22
N ILE A 309 19.56 -16.36 -8.97
CA ILE A 309 20.49 -17.07 -9.85
C ILE A 309 21.39 -17.97 -9.01
N VAL A 310 22.12 -17.39 -8.05
CA VAL A 310 23.05 -18.14 -7.18
C VAL A 310 22.32 -19.20 -6.36
N ARG A 311 21.13 -18.90 -5.82
CA ARG A 311 20.33 -19.89 -5.09
C ARG A 311 19.92 -21.08 -5.96
N ASP A 312 19.48 -20.82 -7.20
CA ASP A 312 19.07 -21.89 -8.11
C ASP A 312 20.24 -22.78 -8.52
N GLU A 313 21.45 -22.23 -8.64
CA GLU A 313 22.66 -23.01 -8.85
C GLU A 313 23.00 -23.89 -7.63
N LEU A 314 22.97 -23.31 -6.43
CA LEU A 314 23.43 -24.02 -5.22
C LEU A 314 22.42 -25.03 -4.67
N LEU A 315 21.12 -24.78 -4.82
CA LEU A 315 20.04 -25.53 -4.17
C LEU A 315 18.92 -25.95 -5.14
N GLY A 316 19.00 -25.56 -6.41
CA GLY A 316 17.96 -25.78 -7.42
C GLY A 316 18.47 -26.56 -8.63
N GLU A 317 17.96 -26.20 -9.81
CA GLU A 317 18.27 -26.90 -11.07
C GLU A 317 19.37 -26.19 -11.89
N GLY A 318 19.88 -25.04 -11.43
CA GLY A 318 20.92 -24.28 -12.12
C GLY A 318 20.52 -23.74 -13.50
N ARG A 319 19.24 -23.40 -13.69
CA ARG A 319 18.69 -22.90 -14.97
C ARG A 319 18.66 -21.38 -15.07
N ARG A 320 18.67 -20.68 -13.94
CA ARG A 320 18.62 -19.21 -13.89
C ARG A 320 19.95 -18.61 -14.34
N SER A 321 19.91 -17.49 -15.05
CA SER A 321 21.10 -16.72 -15.46
C SER A 321 20.75 -15.25 -15.68
N THR A 322 21.74 -14.38 -15.83
CA THR A 322 21.49 -12.96 -16.12
C THR A 322 20.80 -12.74 -17.48
N ASP A 323 20.86 -13.69 -18.39
CA ASP A 323 20.25 -13.61 -19.72
C ASP A 323 18.73 -13.85 -19.70
N ASP A 324 18.20 -14.51 -18.65
CA ASP A 324 16.76 -14.74 -18.54
C ASP A 324 15.98 -13.52 -18.02
N ARG A 325 16.70 -12.42 -17.76
CA ARG A 325 16.15 -11.11 -17.41
C ARG A 325 15.47 -10.51 -18.62
N LYS A 326 14.16 -10.27 -18.48
CA LYS A 326 13.36 -9.54 -19.47
C LYS A 326 13.45 -8.03 -19.20
N ASN A 327 12.31 -7.35 -19.24
CA ASN A 327 12.22 -5.92 -19.02
C ASN A 327 12.49 -5.58 -17.55
N VAL A 328 13.58 -4.86 -17.28
CA VAL A 328 13.93 -4.35 -15.95
C VAL A 328 13.32 -2.95 -15.77
N PRO A 329 12.32 -2.79 -14.88
CA PRO A 329 11.72 -1.49 -14.61
C PRO A 329 12.57 -0.70 -13.60
N TYR A 330 12.70 0.62 -13.75
CA TYR A 330 13.22 1.48 -12.68
C TYR A 330 12.42 2.76 -12.53
N SER A 331 12.62 3.41 -11.37
CA SER A 331 12.02 4.70 -11.04
C SER A 331 13.03 5.61 -10.37
N VAL A 332 13.02 6.87 -10.77
CA VAL A 332 13.76 7.97 -10.14
C VAL A 332 12.76 8.77 -9.30
N PHE A 333 13.04 8.89 -8.00
CA PHE A 333 12.10 9.43 -7.02
C PHE A 333 12.13 10.96 -6.94
N MET A 334 11.71 11.59 -8.03
CA MET A 334 11.31 13.00 -8.08
C MET A 334 9.78 13.13 -8.04
N THR A 335 9.25 14.36 -8.03
CA THR A 335 7.80 14.61 -8.04
C THR A 335 7.38 15.34 -9.32
N PRO A 336 6.53 14.75 -10.20
CA PRO A 336 6.11 13.33 -10.22
C PRO A 336 7.28 12.37 -10.52
N PRO A 337 7.19 11.07 -10.19
CA PRO A 337 8.28 10.13 -10.41
C PRO A 337 8.53 9.86 -11.89
N LEU A 338 9.81 9.83 -12.28
CA LEU A 338 10.22 9.30 -13.59
C LEU A 338 10.30 7.78 -13.48
N SER A 339 9.70 7.05 -14.42
CA SER A 339 9.80 5.59 -14.48
C SER A 339 9.99 5.11 -15.91
N ARG A 340 10.76 4.05 -16.10
CA ARG A 340 11.00 3.42 -17.39
C ARG A 340 11.01 1.91 -17.28
N VAL A 341 10.54 1.24 -18.32
CA VAL A 341 10.57 -0.22 -18.46
C VAL A 341 11.08 -0.55 -19.84
N GLY A 342 12.15 -1.36 -19.93
CA GLY A 342 12.71 -1.78 -21.21
C GLY A 342 13.68 -0.77 -21.84
N MET A 343 13.80 -0.84 -23.16
CA MET A 343 14.72 -0.06 -23.99
C MET A 343 14.25 1.39 -24.15
N THR A 344 15.19 2.31 -24.36
CA THR A 344 14.88 3.65 -24.88
C THR A 344 14.51 3.59 -26.36
N GLU A 345 13.88 4.64 -26.89
CA GLU A 345 13.60 4.76 -28.32
C GLU A 345 14.88 4.64 -29.16
N GLU A 346 15.96 5.28 -28.70
CA GLU A 346 17.28 5.20 -29.31
C GLU A 346 17.82 3.76 -29.36
N GLN A 347 17.81 3.05 -28.22
CA GLN A 347 18.24 1.65 -28.14
C GLN A 347 17.40 0.73 -29.02
N ALA A 348 16.09 0.96 -29.08
CA ALA A 348 15.18 0.19 -29.91
C ALA A 348 15.49 0.39 -31.41
N ARG A 349 15.77 1.62 -31.84
CA ARG A 349 16.22 1.91 -33.21
C ARG A 349 17.58 1.29 -33.53
N GLU A 350 18.54 1.40 -32.62
CA GLU A 350 19.88 0.81 -32.78
C GLU A 350 19.83 -0.72 -32.89
N SER A 351 18.85 -1.36 -32.25
CA SER A 351 18.64 -2.82 -32.35
C SER A 351 18.16 -3.28 -33.74
N GLY A 352 17.75 -2.35 -34.61
CA GLY A 352 17.20 -2.64 -35.93
C GLY A 352 15.75 -3.11 -35.93
N ALA A 353 15.04 -2.99 -34.80
CA ALA A 353 13.62 -3.33 -34.69
C ALA A 353 12.75 -2.30 -35.44
N ASP A 354 11.67 -2.78 -36.05
CA ASP A 354 10.59 -1.92 -36.54
C ASP A 354 9.75 -1.47 -35.33
N ILE A 355 9.81 -0.17 -35.02
CA ILE A 355 9.23 0.38 -33.79
C ILE A 355 8.10 1.35 -34.10
N GLN A 356 7.07 1.33 -33.25
CA GLN A 356 6.06 2.38 -33.20
C GLN A 356 6.24 3.18 -31.91
N VAL A 357 6.22 4.50 -32.02
CA VAL A 357 6.32 5.42 -30.87
C VAL A 357 4.98 6.11 -30.72
N VAL A 358 4.37 5.98 -29.54
CA VAL A 358 3.06 6.57 -29.23
C VAL A 358 3.17 7.48 -28.01
N THR A 359 2.52 8.64 -28.12
CA THR A 359 2.63 9.71 -27.16
C THR A 359 1.29 10.15 -26.57
N LEU A 360 1.03 9.86 -25.27
CA LEU A 360 -0.04 10.44 -24.47
C LEU A 360 0.47 11.47 -23.41
N PRO A 361 0.14 12.77 -23.56
CA PRO A 361 0.39 13.78 -22.52
C PRO A 361 -0.38 13.48 -21.22
N VAL A 362 0.24 13.64 -20.04
CA VAL A 362 -0.43 13.40 -18.74
C VAL A 362 -1.63 14.32 -18.54
N ALA A 363 -1.62 15.52 -19.14
CA ALA A 363 -2.77 16.43 -19.14
C ALA A 363 -4.06 15.86 -19.77
N ALA A 364 -3.95 14.82 -20.61
CA ALA A 364 -5.07 14.10 -21.20
C ALA A 364 -5.60 12.98 -20.27
N ILE A 365 -4.88 12.64 -19.20
CA ILE A 365 -5.30 11.64 -18.21
C ILE A 365 -6.22 12.32 -17.20
N PRO A 366 -7.52 11.96 -17.10
CA PRO A 366 -8.44 12.61 -16.16
C PRO A 366 -7.97 12.57 -14.71
N ARG A 367 -7.24 11.52 -14.31
CA ARG A 367 -6.65 11.40 -12.96
C ARG A 367 -5.65 12.51 -12.66
N ALA A 368 -4.82 12.90 -13.63
CA ALA A 368 -3.83 13.95 -13.46
C ALA A 368 -4.49 15.31 -13.20
N ARG A 369 -5.61 15.58 -13.89
CA ARG A 369 -6.47 16.74 -13.64
C ARG A 369 -7.08 16.70 -12.24
N VAL A 370 -7.57 15.54 -11.79
CA VAL A 370 -8.10 15.35 -10.43
C VAL A 370 -7.03 15.57 -9.35
N MET A 371 -5.80 15.15 -9.61
CA MET A 371 -4.66 15.38 -8.70
C MET A 371 -4.10 16.81 -8.81
N ASN A 372 -4.61 17.61 -9.74
CA ASN A 372 -4.08 18.92 -10.12
C ASN A 372 -2.57 18.90 -10.42
N ASP A 373 -2.05 17.76 -10.89
CA ASP A 373 -0.67 17.57 -11.35
C ASP A 373 -0.72 16.99 -12.75
N THR A 374 -0.80 17.86 -13.74
CA THR A 374 -0.85 17.49 -15.16
C THR A 374 0.52 17.37 -15.81
N ARG A 375 1.60 17.44 -15.02
CA ARG A 375 2.97 17.39 -15.53
C ARG A 375 3.33 15.96 -15.95
N GLY A 376 4.06 15.84 -17.06
CA GLY A 376 4.62 14.57 -17.53
C GLY A 376 3.90 13.93 -18.72
N PHE A 377 4.32 12.70 -19.01
CA PHE A 377 3.98 11.94 -20.21
C PHE A 377 3.92 10.44 -19.89
N VAL A 378 3.07 9.67 -20.60
CA VAL A 378 3.04 8.20 -20.51
C VAL A 378 3.06 7.61 -21.93
N PRO A 379 4.12 6.91 -22.35
CA PRO A 379 4.03 6.04 -23.52
C PRO A 379 3.25 4.79 -23.11
N TYR A 380 2.22 4.45 -23.89
CA TYR A 380 1.34 3.32 -23.63
C TYR A 380 0.84 2.73 -24.96
N GLU A 381 0.70 1.40 -25.00
CA GLU A 381 0.09 0.65 -26.09
C GLU A 381 -1.22 0.03 -25.59
N ALA A 382 -2.26 -0.04 -26.42
CA ALA A 382 -3.56 -0.60 -26.06
C ALA A 382 -4.09 -1.52 -27.16
N ASP A 383 -4.60 -2.69 -26.78
CA ASP A 383 -5.38 -3.55 -27.68
C ASP A 383 -6.80 -2.98 -27.86
N SER A 384 -6.97 -2.25 -28.96
CA SER A 384 -8.17 -1.50 -29.28
C SER A 384 -9.00 -2.26 -30.32
N ILE A 385 -10.20 -2.71 -29.93
CA ILE A 385 -11.33 -3.20 -30.75
C ILE A 385 -11.50 -4.72 -31.02
N THR A 386 -10.45 -5.54 -31.07
CA THR A 386 -10.58 -6.97 -31.48
C THR A 386 -11.61 -7.78 -30.66
N PRO A 387 -11.64 -7.70 -29.31
CA PRO A 387 -12.66 -8.40 -28.53
C PRO A 387 -14.09 -7.93 -28.83
N PHE A 388 -14.29 -6.66 -29.18
CA PHE A 388 -15.61 -6.10 -29.44
C PHE A 388 -16.22 -6.65 -30.73
N VAL A 389 -15.42 -6.71 -31.80
CA VAL A 389 -15.87 -7.23 -33.10
C VAL A 389 -16.14 -8.73 -32.99
N ALA A 390 -15.24 -9.48 -32.34
CA ALA A 390 -15.38 -10.92 -32.17
C ALA A 390 -16.65 -11.32 -31.39
N ASN A 391 -16.99 -10.60 -30.31
CA ASN A 391 -18.15 -10.93 -29.47
C ASN A 391 -19.46 -10.26 -29.93
N SER A 392 -19.42 -9.39 -30.94
CA SER A 392 -20.63 -8.72 -31.44
C SER A 392 -21.42 -9.64 -32.38
N PRO A 393 -22.69 -9.98 -32.08
CA PRO A 393 -23.51 -10.80 -32.98
C PRO A 393 -23.81 -10.11 -34.32
N LEU A 394 -23.57 -8.81 -34.43
CA LEU A 394 -23.74 -8.03 -35.66
C LEU A 394 -22.44 -7.79 -36.42
N MET A 395 -21.27 -8.03 -35.83
CA MET A 395 -19.97 -7.71 -36.44
C MET A 395 -19.01 -8.91 -36.48
N SER A 396 -19.32 -10.02 -35.80
CA SER A 396 -18.44 -11.19 -35.77
C SER A 396 -18.14 -11.75 -37.16
N PHE A 397 -19.05 -11.55 -38.12
CA PHE A 397 -18.85 -11.95 -39.53
C PHE A 397 -17.66 -11.26 -40.22
N PHE A 398 -17.14 -10.15 -39.67
CA PHE A 398 -15.92 -9.55 -40.20
C PHE A 398 -14.69 -10.45 -39.97
N TYR A 399 -14.76 -11.37 -39.01
CA TYR A 399 -13.68 -12.30 -38.67
C TYR A 399 -14.03 -13.71 -39.17
N GLU A 400 -13.03 -14.44 -39.67
CA GLU A 400 -13.23 -15.78 -40.21
C GLU A 400 -13.38 -16.84 -39.09
N HIS A 401 -12.68 -16.64 -37.98
CA HIS A 401 -12.66 -17.46 -36.76
C HIS A 401 -12.85 -16.57 -35.51
N PRO A 402 -14.03 -15.96 -35.29
CA PRO A 402 -14.29 -15.07 -34.17
C PRO A 402 -14.20 -15.75 -32.80
N GLU A 403 -14.30 -17.08 -32.73
CA GLU A 403 -14.23 -17.83 -31.46
C GLU A 403 -12.79 -18.02 -30.96
N ASP A 404 -11.83 -18.10 -31.90
CA ASP A 404 -10.44 -18.51 -31.62
C ASP A 404 -9.51 -17.33 -31.33
N TYR A 405 -9.96 -16.09 -31.47
CA TYR A 405 -9.11 -14.89 -31.38
C TYR A 405 -8.34 -14.77 -30.05
N LYS A 406 -8.91 -15.28 -28.94
CA LYS A 406 -8.39 -15.06 -27.58
C LYS A 406 -6.96 -15.55 -27.38
N GLN A 407 -6.59 -16.67 -28.01
CA GLN A 407 -5.24 -17.24 -27.89
C GLN A 407 -4.19 -16.49 -28.72
N TYR A 408 -4.65 -15.68 -29.69
CA TYR A 408 -3.81 -14.86 -30.57
C TYR A 408 -3.84 -13.37 -30.18
N LEU A 409 -4.42 -13.03 -29.01
CA LEU A 409 -4.24 -11.72 -28.41
C LEU A 409 -2.78 -11.59 -27.96
N THR A 410 -2.15 -10.51 -28.39
CA THR A 410 -0.85 -10.07 -27.90
C THR A 410 -1.05 -9.21 -26.67
N HIS A 411 -0.10 -9.19 -25.74
CA HIS A 411 -0.12 -8.13 -24.74
C HIS A 411 0.25 -6.79 -25.39
N GLU A 412 -0.20 -5.69 -24.78
CA GLU A 412 0.24 -4.33 -25.14
C GLU A 412 1.78 -4.27 -25.20
N GLY A 413 2.37 -3.81 -26.31
CA GLY A 413 3.83 -3.83 -26.51
C GLY A 413 4.38 -5.07 -27.23
N GLU A 414 3.59 -6.14 -27.35
CA GLU A 414 4.12 -7.45 -27.74
C GLU A 414 3.93 -7.73 -29.24
N TYR A 415 5.02 -7.73 -30.01
CA TYR A 415 5.01 -8.19 -31.40
C TYR A 415 5.26 -9.70 -31.49
N LYS A 416 4.20 -10.47 -31.80
CA LYS A 416 4.29 -11.91 -32.13
C LYS A 416 4.02 -12.12 -33.63
N PRO A 417 5.04 -12.45 -34.46
CA PRO A 417 4.86 -12.64 -35.90
C PRO A 417 3.80 -13.68 -36.27
N GLU A 418 3.77 -14.82 -35.57
CA GLU A 418 2.79 -15.89 -35.81
C GLU A 418 1.35 -15.44 -35.48
N ALA A 419 1.17 -14.76 -34.35
CA ALA A 419 -0.13 -14.20 -33.99
C ALA A 419 -0.55 -13.12 -35.00
N ARG A 420 0.36 -12.28 -35.47
CA ARG A 420 0.09 -11.26 -36.50
C ARG A 420 -0.33 -11.89 -37.83
N ALA A 421 0.34 -12.96 -38.25
CA ALA A 421 -0.01 -13.71 -39.45
C ALA A 421 -1.39 -14.35 -39.32
N TRP A 422 -1.70 -14.95 -38.17
CA TRP A 422 -3.03 -15.50 -37.89
C TRP A 422 -4.11 -14.42 -37.87
N GLN A 423 -3.89 -13.28 -37.20
CA GLN A 423 -4.85 -12.17 -37.15
C GLN A 423 -5.09 -11.58 -38.55
N SER A 424 -4.05 -11.57 -39.41
CA SER A 424 -4.18 -11.18 -40.82
C SER A 424 -5.03 -12.17 -41.61
N ALA A 425 -4.80 -13.48 -41.43
CA ALA A 425 -5.60 -14.53 -42.05
C ALA A 425 -7.05 -14.51 -41.56
N ASN A 426 -7.28 -14.25 -40.28
CA ASN A 426 -8.59 -14.14 -39.66
C ASN A 426 -9.38 -12.88 -40.07
N ASN A 427 -8.82 -12.03 -40.95
CA ASN A 427 -9.39 -10.75 -41.36
C ASN A 427 -9.65 -9.77 -40.19
N THR A 428 -8.89 -9.88 -39.09
CA THR A 428 -9.08 -9.07 -37.88
C THR A 428 -8.95 -7.56 -38.15
N TYR A 429 -8.07 -7.19 -39.09
CA TYR A 429 -7.85 -5.80 -39.51
C TYR A 429 -8.89 -5.27 -40.51
N GLY A 430 -9.68 -6.15 -41.14
CA GLY A 430 -10.65 -5.77 -42.17
C GLY A 430 -11.68 -4.77 -41.65
N PHE A 431 -12.20 -5.01 -40.44
CA PHE A 431 -13.13 -4.09 -39.77
C PHE A 431 -12.50 -2.72 -39.49
N SER A 432 -11.30 -2.72 -38.88
CA SER A 432 -10.59 -1.47 -38.54
C SER A 432 -10.24 -0.65 -39.79
N ASN A 433 -9.78 -1.32 -40.85
CA ASN A 433 -9.48 -0.67 -42.13
C ASN A 433 -10.76 -0.11 -42.77
N GLY A 434 -11.85 -0.87 -42.75
CA GLY A 434 -13.16 -0.43 -43.25
C GLY A 434 -13.69 0.79 -42.50
N LEU A 435 -13.60 0.79 -41.16
CA LEU A 435 -13.98 1.92 -40.32
C LEU A 435 -13.15 3.17 -40.67
N GLY A 436 -11.83 3.03 -40.80
CA GLY A 436 -10.95 4.13 -41.20
C GLY A 436 -11.30 4.69 -42.59
N VAL A 437 -11.63 3.85 -43.56
CA VAL A 437 -12.09 4.30 -44.89
C VAL A 437 -13.40 5.09 -44.81
N VAL A 438 -14.37 4.62 -44.01
CA VAL A 438 -15.64 5.32 -43.80
C VAL A 438 -15.42 6.71 -43.19
N GLU A 439 -14.56 6.81 -42.18
CA GLU A 439 -14.23 8.10 -41.54
C GLU A 439 -13.56 9.07 -42.52
N VAL A 440 -12.63 8.60 -43.35
CA VAL A 440 -12.00 9.41 -44.40
C VAL A 440 -13.04 9.89 -45.42
N ILE A 441 -13.99 9.04 -45.83
CA ILE A 441 -15.07 9.44 -46.74
C ILE A 441 -15.95 10.51 -46.12
N ILE A 442 -16.34 10.35 -44.85
CA ILE A 442 -17.12 11.37 -44.11
C ILE A 442 -16.37 12.70 -44.07
N ALA A 443 -15.06 12.66 -43.75
CA ALA A 443 -14.22 13.85 -43.72
C ALA A 443 -14.14 14.54 -45.10
N LEU A 444 -13.93 13.78 -46.17
CA LEU A 444 -13.89 14.31 -47.54
C LEU A 444 -15.24 14.91 -47.97
N LEU A 445 -16.36 14.27 -47.61
CA LEU A 445 -17.70 14.80 -47.89
C LEU A 445 -17.93 16.13 -47.16
N VAL A 446 -17.57 16.23 -45.88
CA VAL A 446 -17.66 17.48 -45.10
C VAL A 446 -16.79 18.58 -45.72
N LEU A 447 -15.55 18.23 -46.11
CA LEU A 447 -14.62 19.17 -46.75
C LEU A 447 -15.07 19.62 -48.15
N ALA A 448 -15.92 18.85 -48.82
CA ALA A 448 -16.50 19.23 -50.11
C ALA A 448 -17.57 20.34 -50.00
N ASN A 449 -17.99 20.74 -48.79
CA ASN A 449 -19.04 21.74 -48.57
C ASN A 449 -18.86 23.06 -49.35
N PRO A 450 -17.65 23.66 -49.47
CA PRO A 450 -17.46 24.88 -50.25
C PRO A 450 -17.73 24.70 -51.75
N VAL A 451 -17.54 23.49 -52.28
CA VAL A 451 -17.68 23.15 -53.70
C VAL A 451 -19.08 22.62 -54.01
N ASN A 452 -19.63 21.80 -53.12
CA ASN A 452 -20.97 21.22 -53.23
C ASN A 452 -21.60 21.10 -51.83
N ARG A 453 -22.54 22.01 -51.54
CA ARG A 453 -23.26 22.05 -50.27
C ARG A 453 -24.04 20.77 -49.97
N TRP A 454 -24.51 20.04 -50.99
CA TRP A 454 -25.21 18.77 -50.79
C TRP A 454 -24.27 17.67 -50.28
N LEU A 455 -23.04 17.59 -50.81
CA LEU A 455 -22.03 16.64 -50.33
C LEU A 455 -21.58 16.99 -48.91
N GLY A 456 -21.35 18.28 -48.64
CA GLY A 456 -21.05 18.80 -47.30
C GLY A 456 -22.11 18.41 -46.27
N LEU A 457 -23.38 18.60 -46.62
CA LEU A 457 -24.51 18.30 -45.75
C LEU A 457 -24.67 16.79 -45.54
N LEU A 458 -24.45 15.97 -46.58
CA LEU A 458 -24.43 14.51 -46.46
C LEU A 458 -23.31 14.03 -45.52
N GLY A 459 -22.10 14.55 -45.68
CA GLY A 459 -20.98 14.25 -44.78
C GLY A 459 -21.27 14.67 -43.34
N GLY A 460 -21.85 15.86 -43.14
CA GLY A 460 -22.26 16.34 -41.82
C GLY A 460 -23.34 15.46 -41.19
N LEU A 461 -24.32 14.98 -41.97
CA LEU A 461 -25.34 14.04 -41.50
C LEU A 461 -24.72 12.71 -41.09
N MET A 462 -23.82 12.15 -41.90
CA MET A 462 -23.12 10.90 -41.57
C MET A 462 -22.27 11.05 -40.32
N ALA A 463 -21.50 12.14 -40.18
CA ALA A 463 -20.75 12.46 -38.98
C ALA A 463 -21.67 12.58 -37.75
N PHE A 464 -22.86 13.16 -37.91
CA PHE A 464 -23.84 13.26 -36.83
C PHE A 464 -24.41 11.91 -36.40
N THR A 465 -24.40 10.90 -37.27
CA THR A 465 -24.86 9.54 -36.93
C THR A 465 -23.80 8.67 -36.25
N THR A 466 -22.51 9.02 -36.31
CA THR A 466 -21.45 8.19 -35.70
C THR A 466 -21.60 8.01 -34.18
N PRO A 467 -22.09 9.00 -33.38
CA PRO A 467 -22.36 8.78 -31.97
C PRO A 467 -23.47 7.76 -31.71
N LEU A 468 -24.42 7.57 -32.65
CA LEU A 468 -25.45 6.53 -32.52
C LEU A 468 -24.85 5.12 -32.65
N VAL A 469 -23.84 4.96 -33.51
CA VAL A 469 -23.05 3.73 -33.59
C VAL A 469 -22.29 3.52 -32.29
N THR A 470 -21.66 4.55 -31.74
CA THR A 470 -20.99 4.47 -30.43
C THR A 470 -21.97 4.12 -29.30
N LEU A 471 -23.17 4.70 -29.30
CA LEU A 471 -24.25 4.40 -28.37
C LEU A 471 -24.76 2.96 -28.53
N SER A 472 -24.72 2.39 -29.74
CA SER A 472 -25.16 1.00 -29.97
C SER A 472 -24.31 -0.01 -29.17
N PHE A 473 -23.02 0.28 -28.94
CA PHE A 473 -22.14 -0.54 -28.10
C PHE A 473 -22.58 -0.61 -26.63
N LEU A 474 -23.40 0.33 -26.16
CA LEU A 474 -23.99 0.25 -24.81
C LEU A 474 -24.97 -0.92 -24.69
N ILE A 475 -25.60 -1.31 -25.80
CA ILE A 475 -26.61 -2.37 -25.85
C ILE A 475 -26.00 -3.67 -26.32
N THR A 476 -25.11 -3.63 -27.33
CA THR A 476 -24.55 -4.84 -27.94
C THR A 476 -23.38 -5.45 -27.18
N THR A 477 -22.66 -4.65 -26.38
CA THR A 477 -21.49 -5.09 -25.59
C THR A 477 -21.48 -4.48 -24.18
N PRO A 478 -22.51 -4.72 -23.34
CA PRO A 478 -22.62 -4.11 -22.01
C PRO A 478 -21.47 -4.51 -21.06
N GLU A 479 -20.86 -5.67 -21.25
CA GLU A 479 -19.74 -6.18 -20.46
C GLU A 479 -18.46 -5.34 -20.56
N ALA A 480 -18.31 -4.55 -21.63
CA ALA A 480 -17.17 -3.66 -21.81
C ALA A 480 -17.28 -2.35 -21.01
N TRP A 481 -18.47 -2.01 -20.50
CA TRP A 481 -18.73 -0.75 -19.80
C TRP A 481 -18.63 -0.92 -18.29
N VAL A 482 -17.69 -0.19 -17.67
CA VAL A 482 -17.53 -0.14 -16.20
C VAL A 482 -18.51 0.89 -15.62
N PRO A 483 -19.43 0.51 -14.70
CA PRO A 483 -20.35 1.47 -14.08
C PRO A 483 -19.62 2.56 -13.28
N ALA A 484 -20.06 3.81 -13.42
CA ALA A 484 -19.64 4.90 -12.54
C ALA A 484 -20.22 4.67 -11.13
N LEU A 485 -19.34 4.47 -10.14
CA LEU A 485 -19.73 4.17 -8.77
C LEU A 485 -19.96 5.44 -7.96
N GLY A 486 -21.19 5.60 -7.47
CA GLY A 486 -21.48 6.19 -6.16
C GLY A 486 -21.33 7.70 -6.00
N ASP A 487 -20.75 8.41 -6.95
CA ASP A 487 -20.77 9.87 -7.02
C ASP A 487 -21.74 10.31 -8.11
N ALA A 488 -22.83 10.98 -7.72
CA ALA A 488 -23.76 11.57 -8.66
C ALA A 488 -23.19 12.79 -9.39
N HIS A 489 -22.03 13.32 -8.98
CA HIS A 489 -21.46 14.52 -9.61
C HIS A 489 -20.68 14.24 -10.90
N HIS A 490 -20.25 13.00 -11.18
CA HIS A 490 -19.34 12.74 -12.30
C HIS A 490 -19.70 11.53 -13.20
N GLY A 491 -20.92 11.02 -13.13
CA GLY A 491 -21.43 9.99 -14.05
C GLY A 491 -22.70 10.44 -14.77
N PHE A 492 -22.82 10.17 -16.08
CA PHE A 492 -24.04 10.43 -16.85
C PHE A 492 -25.23 9.64 -16.27
N PRO A 493 -26.18 10.26 -15.54
CA PRO A 493 -27.16 9.52 -14.73
C PRO A 493 -28.19 8.75 -15.57
N TYR A 494 -28.45 9.23 -16.79
CA TYR A 494 -29.56 8.77 -17.62
C TYR A 494 -29.35 7.40 -18.30
N LEU A 495 -28.14 6.84 -18.31
CA LEU A 495 -27.84 5.61 -19.06
C LEU A 495 -27.58 4.37 -18.18
N SER A 496 -27.59 4.51 -16.84
CA SER A 496 -27.37 3.39 -15.91
C SER A 496 -28.56 2.41 -15.79
N GLY A 497 -29.68 2.69 -16.46
CA GLY A 497 -30.93 1.94 -16.31
C GLY A 497 -31.09 0.67 -17.15
N ALA A 498 -30.39 0.52 -18.29
CA ALA A 498 -30.71 -0.52 -19.27
C ALA A 498 -29.92 -1.84 -19.13
N GLY A 499 -28.84 -1.89 -18.33
CA GLY A 499 -27.94 -3.05 -18.26
C GLY A 499 -28.35 -4.18 -17.30
N ARG A 500 -29.64 -4.41 -17.04
CA ARG A 500 -30.12 -5.43 -16.07
C ARG A 500 -30.83 -6.61 -16.73
N LEU A 501 -30.14 -7.45 -17.49
CA LEU A 501 -30.63 -8.80 -17.85
C LEU A 501 -29.45 -9.77 -18.00
N GLY A 502 -29.16 -10.57 -16.98
CA GLY A 502 -28.18 -11.67 -17.07
C GLY A 502 -28.06 -12.44 -15.75
N PRO A 503 -28.01 -13.78 -15.76
CA PRO A 503 -28.72 -14.61 -14.79
C PRO A 503 -27.89 -15.02 -13.55
N GLY A 504 -28.61 -15.13 -12.43
CA GLY A 504 -28.58 -16.30 -11.54
C GLY A 504 -27.22 -16.83 -11.06
N TYR A 505 -26.86 -16.40 -9.85
CA TYR A 505 -26.53 -17.26 -8.72
C TYR A 505 -26.07 -18.70 -9.02
N ASN A 506 -24.82 -18.99 -8.71
CA ASN A 506 -24.43 -20.31 -8.17
C ASN A 506 -23.73 -20.07 -6.83
N GLU A 507 -24.49 -20.29 -5.75
CA GLU A 507 -23.96 -20.56 -4.42
C GLU A 507 -23.17 -21.87 -4.46
N ASN A 508 -22.11 -21.96 -3.66
CA ASN A 508 -21.26 -23.13 -3.42
C ASN A 508 -20.00 -23.26 -4.31
N VAL A 509 -19.05 -22.34 -4.12
CA VAL A 509 -17.63 -22.69 -4.28
C VAL A 509 -16.98 -22.58 -2.91
N ARG A 510 -16.76 -23.71 -2.25
CA ARG A 510 -15.91 -23.80 -1.06
C ARG A 510 -14.45 -23.68 -1.49
N TYR A 511 -13.75 -22.72 -0.91
CA TYR A 511 -12.30 -22.56 -1.04
C TYR A 511 -11.61 -23.43 0.00
N ASP A 512 -11.13 -24.61 -0.42
CA ASP A 512 -10.07 -25.35 0.28
C ASP A 512 -8.88 -25.46 -0.68
N LYS A 513 -8.07 -24.40 -0.74
CA LYS A 513 -6.69 -24.44 -1.27
C LYS A 513 -5.79 -23.61 -0.38
N GLU A 514 -4.62 -24.13 -0.07
CA GLU A 514 -3.55 -23.39 0.59
C GLU A 514 -3.22 -22.14 -0.24
N LEU A 515 -3.35 -20.97 0.40
CA LEU A 515 -3.18 -19.66 -0.22
C LEU A 515 -1.71 -19.44 -0.58
N THR A 516 -1.47 -19.02 -1.82
CA THR A 516 -0.13 -18.58 -2.23
C THR A 516 0.31 -17.33 -1.47
N GLU A 517 1.61 -17.08 -1.33
CA GLU A 517 2.14 -15.90 -0.61
C GLU A 517 1.53 -14.57 -1.10
N ASN A 518 1.29 -14.46 -2.41
CA ASN A 518 0.61 -13.31 -3.02
C ASN A 518 -0.87 -13.20 -2.62
N GLU A 519 -1.58 -14.31 -2.44
CA GLU A 519 -2.97 -14.30 -1.97
C GLU A 519 -3.05 -13.93 -0.48
N MET A 520 -2.10 -14.37 0.36
CA MET A 520 -2.02 -13.92 1.75
C MET A 520 -1.83 -12.41 1.86
N ILE A 521 -0.96 -11.83 1.03
CA ILE A 521 -0.76 -10.37 0.99
C ILE A 521 -2.05 -9.66 0.58
N ARG A 522 -2.73 -10.14 -0.48
CA ARG A 522 -4.01 -9.60 -0.94
C ARG A 522 -5.09 -9.64 0.14
N GLN A 523 -5.20 -10.76 0.86
CA GLN A 523 -6.12 -10.91 1.99
C GLN A 523 -5.81 -9.91 3.10
N LYS A 524 -4.54 -9.76 3.47
CA LYS A 524 -4.13 -8.82 4.52
C LYS A 524 -4.40 -7.36 4.16
N ILE A 525 -4.16 -6.97 2.89
CA ILE A 525 -4.51 -5.63 2.39
C ILE A 525 -6.02 -5.42 2.47
N LEU A 526 -6.81 -6.41 2.05
CA LEU A 526 -8.27 -6.32 2.11
C LEU A 526 -8.77 -6.24 3.55
N GLN A 527 -8.17 -6.98 4.47
CA GLN A 527 -8.48 -6.94 5.91
C GLN A 527 -8.23 -5.53 6.48
N GLN A 528 -7.06 -4.94 6.23
CA GLN A 528 -6.73 -3.58 6.65
C GLN A 528 -7.66 -2.54 6.01
N LEU A 529 -8.01 -2.72 4.75
CA LEU A 529 -8.96 -1.85 4.06
C LEU A 529 -10.35 -1.92 4.70
N LEU A 530 -10.83 -3.12 5.02
CA LEU A 530 -12.10 -3.32 5.72
C LEU A 530 -12.07 -2.67 7.11
N GLU A 531 -11.00 -2.85 7.88
CA GLU A 531 -10.82 -2.21 9.19
C GLU A 531 -10.92 -0.69 9.06
N TRP A 532 -10.23 -0.13 8.07
CA TRP A 532 -10.25 1.30 7.83
C TRP A 532 -11.64 1.79 7.40
N ILE A 533 -12.34 1.10 6.51
CA ILE A 533 -13.72 1.44 6.10
C ILE A 533 -14.64 1.48 7.33
N GLU A 534 -14.58 0.46 8.19
CA GLU A 534 -15.41 0.41 9.41
C GLU A 534 -15.10 1.58 10.35
N CYS A 535 -13.83 1.99 10.47
CA CYS A 535 -13.44 3.13 11.28
C CYS A 535 -13.86 4.49 10.68
N ASN A 536 -14.23 4.55 9.41
CA ASN A 536 -14.48 5.81 8.68
C ASN A 536 -15.91 5.90 8.11
N LEU A 537 -16.86 5.09 8.57
CA LEU A 537 -18.23 5.09 8.04
C LEU A 537 -18.95 6.45 8.18
N GLU A 538 -18.63 7.21 9.23
CA GLU A 538 -19.13 8.57 9.54
C GLU A 538 -18.26 9.69 8.93
N HIS A 539 -17.31 9.32 8.07
CA HIS A 539 -16.49 10.23 7.30
C HIS A 539 -16.71 10.00 5.79
N PRO A 540 -16.36 10.97 4.93
CA PRO A 540 -16.35 10.75 3.50
C PRO A 540 -15.38 9.60 3.19
N ILE A 541 -15.86 8.60 2.46
CA ILE A 541 -15.03 7.51 1.97
C ILE A 541 -15.05 7.61 0.45
N SER A 542 -13.97 8.12 -0.14
CA SER A 542 -13.82 8.18 -1.59
C SER A 542 -13.09 6.94 -2.12
N ILE A 543 -13.25 6.65 -3.42
CA ILE A 543 -12.49 5.57 -4.05
C ILE A 543 -10.99 5.92 -4.12
N GLU A 544 -10.67 7.22 -4.08
CA GLU A 544 -9.32 7.75 -3.98
C GLU A 544 -8.65 7.37 -2.66
N ASP A 545 -9.34 7.58 -1.54
CA ASP A 545 -8.83 7.22 -0.21
C ASP A 545 -8.56 5.72 -0.12
N ILE A 546 -9.47 4.92 -0.67
CA ILE A 546 -9.37 3.45 -0.71
C ILE A 546 -8.20 3.00 -1.60
N ALA A 547 -8.06 3.58 -2.79
CA ALA A 547 -6.96 3.26 -3.70
C ALA A 547 -5.60 3.62 -3.06
N GLN A 548 -5.50 4.80 -2.47
CA GLN A 548 -4.29 5.26 -1.78
C GLN A 548 -3.92 4.36 -0.60
N LYS A 549 -4.89 3.98 0.23
CA LYS A 549 -4.65 3.11 1.40
C LYS A 549 -4.32 1.67 1.03
N SER A 550 -4.93 1.15 -0.03
CA SER A 550 -4.70 -0.23 -0.47
C SER A 550 -3.46 -0.39 -1.35
N GLY A 551 -2.94 0.70 -1.93
CA GLY A 551 -1.85 0.65 -2.92
C GLY A 551 -2.28 0.12 -4.30
N TYR A 552 -3.57 -0.16 -4.49
CA TYR A 552 -4.13 -0.64 -5.76
C TYR A 552 -4.73 0.52 -6.57
N SER A 553 -4.76 0.36 -7.89
CA SER A 553 -5.54 1.26 -8.76
C SER A 553 -7.03 1.18 -8.43
N ARG A 554 -7.80 2.23 -8.76
CA ARG A 554 -9.27 2.29 -8.55
C ARG A 554 -9.98 1.04 -9.11
N ARG A 555 -9.57 0.57 -10.29
CA ARG A 555 -10.15 -0.62 -10.93
C ARG A 555 -9.74 -1.89 -10.22
N ASN A 556 -8.45 -2.06 -9.92
CA ASN A 556 -7.94 -3.29 -9.34
C ASN A 556 -8.46 -3.51 -7.91
N ILE A 557 -8.61 -2.44 -7.11
CA ILE A 557 -9.15 -2.60 -5.76
C ILE A 557 -10.63 -3.00 -5.78
N GLN A 558 -11.41 -2.49 -6.74
CA GLN A 558 -12.80 -2.89 -6.90
C GLN A 558 -12.93 -4.34 -7.35
N LEU A 559 -12.12 -4.78 -8.32
CA LEU A 559 -12.09 -6.16 -8.77
C LEU A 559 -11.63 -7.09 -7.65
N LEU A 560 -10.56 -6.73 -6.93
CA LEU A 560 -10.07 -7.48 -5.79
C LEU A 560 -11.15 -7.62 -4.71
N PHE A 561 -11.78 -6.50 -4.34
CA PHE A 561 -12.85 -6.49 -3.34
C PHE A 561 -14.04 -7.32 -3.80
N ARG A 562 -14.52 -7.12 -5.04
CA ARG A 562 -15.66 -7.88 -5.59
C ARG A 562 -15.37 -9.37 -5.69
N ASN A 563 -14.16 -9.75 -6.09
CA ASN A 563 -13.77 -11.15 -6.20
C ASN A 563 -13.73 -11.84 -4.83
N PHE A 564 -13.32 -11.11 -3.79
CA PHE A 564 -13.17 -11.66 -2.45
C PHE A 564 -14.46 -11.60 -1.62
N MET A 565 -15.19 -10.49 -1.71
CA MET A 565 -16.38 -10.20 -0.92
C MET A 565 -17.67 -10.60 -1.63
N HIS A 566 -17.61 -10.89 -2.92
CA HIS A 566 -18.74 -11.18 -3.81
C HIS A 566 -19.82 -10.08 -3.84
N VAL A 567 -19.50 -8.88 -3.36
CA VAL A 567 -20.33 -7.69 -3.43
C VAL A 567 -19.51 -6.48 -3.91
N PRO A 568 -20.10 -5.54 -4.65
CA PRO A 568 -19.42 -4.30 -4.99
C PRO A 568 -19.02 -3.51 -3.74
N LEU A 569 -17.82 -2.92 -3.77
CA LEU A 569 -17.27 -2.11 -2.67
C LEU A 569 -18.22 -1.00 -2.19
N GLY A 570 -18.81 -0.25 -3.13
CA GLY A 570 -19.76 0.82 -2.79
C GLY A 570 -21.06 0.28 -2.17
N GLU A 571 -21.50 -0.92 -2.56
CA GLU A 571 -22.67 -1.56 -1.94
C GLU A 571 -22.37 -2.00 -0.50
N TYR A 572 -21.17 -2.54 -0.26
CA TYR A 572 -20.71 -2.89 1.08
C TYR A 572 -20.71 -1.67 2.02
N ILE A 573 -20.07 -0.57 1.61
CA ILE A 573 -20.00 0.66 2.40
C ILE A 573 -21.40 1.19 2.71
N ARG A 574 -22.29 1.21 1.71
CA ARG A 574 -23.68 1.67 1.88
C ARG A 574 -24.45 0.79 2.86
N LYS A 575 -24.32 -0.54 2.78
CA LYS A 575 -24.95 -1.47 3.75
C LYS A 575 -24.40 -1.28 5.17
N ARG A 576 -23.10 -1.09 5.33
CA ARG A 576 -22.46 -0.83 6.63
C ARG A 576 -22.92 0.50 7.25
N ARG A 577 -23.05 1.56 6.44
CA ARG A 577 -23.65 2.84 6.87
C ARG A 577 -25.10 2.67 7.32
N LEU A 578 -25.93 1.88 6.62
CA LEU A 578 -27.30 1.61 7.06
C LEU A 578 -27.36 0.82 8.38
N CYS A 579 -26.46 -0.13 8.59
CA CYS A 579 -26.35 -0.85 9.87
C CYS A 579 -25.98 0.10 11.01
N ARG A 580 -25.01 1.00 10.77
CA ARG A 580 -24.64 2.04 11.73
C ARG A 580 -25.79 3.01 12.00
N ALA A 581 -26.54 3.39 10.97
CA ALA A 581 -27.73 4.20 11.11
C ALA A 581 -28.79 3.54 12.01
N ALA A 582 -29.01 2.23 11.90
CA ALA A 582 -29.98 1.52 12.73
C ALA A 582 -29.65 1.60 14.23
N ILE A 583 -28.35 1.55 14.56
CA ILE A 583 -27.85 1.73 15.94
C ILE A 583 -28.12 3.16 16.40
N LEU A 584 -27.73 4.17 15.62
CA LEU A 584 -27.93 5.59 15.97
C LEU A 584 -29.42 5.94 16.09
N VAL A 585 -30.26 5.44 15.19
CA VAL A 585 -31.71 5.62 15.20
C VAL A 585 -32.32 5.12 16.51
N ARG A 586 -31.80 4.00 17.05
CA ARG A 586 -32.34 3.35 18.26
C ARG A 586 -31.77 3.92 19.56
N LEU A 587 -30.47 4.24 19.59
CA LEU A 587 -29.76 4.60 20.82
C LEU A 587 -29.58 6.11 21.05
N THR A 588 -29.80 6.94 20.02
CA THR A 588 -29.56 8.39 20.11
C THR A 588 -30.83 9.20 19.81
N ALA A 589 -30.86 10.44 20.29
CA ALA A 589 -31.95 11.38 20.01
C ALA A 589 -31.74 12.18 18.70
N LYS A 590 -30.65 11.94 17.95
CA LYS A 590 -30.33 12.59 16.67
C LYS A 590 -31.54 12.61 15.72
N SER A 591 -31.69 13.67 14.94
CA SER A 591 -32.73 13.71 13.92
C SER A 591 -32.38 12.75 12.75
N MET A 592 -33.39 12.34 11.97
CA MET A 592 -33.15 11.49 10.80
C MET A 592 -32.31 12.20 9.73
N LEU A 593 -32.38 13.54 9.69
CA LEU A 593 -31.55 14.37 8.84
C LEU A 593 -30.08 14.29 9.30
N ASP A 594 -29.82 14.48 10.59
CA ASP A 594 -28.46 14.46 11.14
C ASP A 594 -27.81 13.08 10.97
N ILE A 595 -28.56 12.00 11.18
CA ILE A 595 -28.09 10.63 10.94
C ILE A 595 -27.77 10.44 9.45
N ALA A 596 -28.63 10.90 8.55
CA ALA A 596 -28.39 10.79 7.11
C ALA A 596 -27.13 11.57 6.68
N LEU A 597 -26.95 12.81 7.18
CA LEU A 597 -25.82 13.66 6.85
C LEU A 597 -24.50 13.15 7.45
N SER A 598 -24.50 12.75 8.73
CA SER A 598 -23.32 12.18 9.39
C SER A 598 -22.83 10.88 8.74
N LEU A 599 -23.73 10.11 8.13
CA LEU A 599 -23.39 8.90 7.38
C LEU A 599 -23.27 9.15 5.87
N HIS A 600 -23.21 10.42 5.44
CA HIS A 600 -23.00 10.83 4.05
C HIS A 600 -23.99 10.18 3.05
N PHE A 601 -25.27 10.20 3.38
CA PHE A 601 -26.33 10.01 2.40
C PHE A 601 -26.69 11.35 1.74
N ASP A 602 -26.96 11.35 0.44
CA ASP A 602 -27.25 12.56 -0.35
C ASP A 602 -28.44 13.38 0.20
N SER A 603 -29.38 12.69 0.83
CA SER A 603 -30.58 13.28 1.41
C SER A 603 -31.23 12.34 2.42
N GLN A 604 -32.02 12.92 3.34
CA GLN A 604 -32.87 12.15 4.24
C GLN A 604 -33.83 11.22 3.49
N GLN A 605 -34.33 11.63 2.32
CA GLN A 605 -35.23 10.84 1.49
C GLN A 605 -34.53 9.61 0.89
N SER A 606 -33.31 9.78 0.39
CA SER A 606 -32.49 8.67 -0.12
C SER A 606 -32.16 7.68 1.01
N PHE A 607 -31.71 8.19 2.15
CA PHE A 607 -31.49 7.41 3.37
C PHE A 607 -32.73 6.62 3.79
N SER A 608 -33.89 7.27 3.93
CA SER A 608 -35.12 6.64 4.40
C SER A 608 -35.60 5.53 3.45
N ARG A 609 -35.46 5.73 2.14
CA ARG A 609 -35.81 4.72 1.13
C ARG A 609 -34.91 3.50 1.23
N GLU A 610 -33.60 3.70 1.34
CA GLU A 610 -32.65 2.59 1.40
C GLU A 610 -32.71 1.85 2.73
N PHE A 611 -32.90 2.58 3.84
CA PHE A 611 -33.14 2.00 5.15
C PHE A 611 -34.39 1.11 5.15
N LYS A 612 -35.49 1.58 4.54
CA LYS A 612 -36.73 0.79 4.43
C LYS A 612 -36.57 -0.46 3.58
N LYS A 613 -35.76 -0.43 2.52
CA LYS A 613 -35.47 -1.64 1.74
C LYS A 613 -34.74 -2.70 2.55
N LEU A 614 -33.83 -2.27 3.43
CA LEU A 614 -33.02 -3.21 4.21
C LEU A 614 -33.70 -3.70 5.50
N PHE A 615 -34.38 -2.81 6.24
CA PHE A 615 -35.01 -3.13 7.53
C PHE A 615 -36.54 -3.31 7.46
N GLY A 616 -37.12 -3.23 6.27
CA GLY A 616 -38.56 -3.42 6.03
C GLY A 616 -39.48 -2.29 6.54
N CYS A 617 -38.97 -1.31 7.27
CA CYS A 617 -39.73 -0.18 7.81
C CYS A 617 -38.94 1.13 7.73
N SER A 618 -39.62 2.26 7.90
CA SER A 618 -38.95 3.56 7.92
C SER A 618 -38.07 3.73 9.17
N PRO A 619 -37.01 4.56 9.12
CA PRO A 619 -36.19 4.86 10.30
C PRO A 619 -36.99 5.34 11.51
N ARG A 620 -38.06 6.11 11.28
CA ARG A 620 -38.94 6.62 12.35
C ARG A 620 -39.75 5.50 13.00
N GLU A 621 -40.31 4.60 12.21
CA GLU A 621 -40.99 3.40 12.73
C GLU A 621 -40.00 2.51 13.50
N TYR A 622 -38.79 2.32 12.95
CA TYR A 622 -37.73 1.53 13.58
C TYR A 622 -37.34 2.06 14.96
N ARG A 623 -37.26 3.39 15.14
CA ARG A 623 -36.98 4.03 16.45
C ARG A 623 -38.01 3.66 17.53
N HIS A 624 -39.28 3.58 17.16
CA HIS A 624 -40.40 3.46 18.09
C HIS A 624 -40.96 2.04 18.23
N ARG A 625 -40.36 1.03 17.59
CA ARG A 625 -40.72 -0.36 17.82
C ARG A 625 -40.51 -0.73 19.30
N ASP A 626 -41.38 -1.61 19.78
CA ASP A 626 -41.35 -2.25 21.10
C ASP A 626 -40.18 -3.24 21.27
N TYR A 627 -39.53 -3.61 20.16
CA TYR A 627 -38.31 -4.40 20.09
C TYR A 627 -37.31 -3.79 19.10
N TRP A 628 -36.03 -4.10 19.30
CA TRP A 628 -34.96 -3.75 18.39
C TRP A 628 -34.68 -4.93 17.45
N ASP A 629 -35.03 -4.74 16.18
CA ASP A 629 -34.81 -5.71 15.12
C ASP A 629 -33.37 -5.69 14.61
N LEU A 630 -32.59 -6.68 15.02
CA LEU A 630 -31.17 -6.82 14.69
C LEU A 630 -30.92 -7.74 13.48
N ALA A 631 -31.95 -8.40 12.93
CA ALA A 631 -31.80 -9.49 11.96
C ALA A 631 -31.06 -9.07 10.67
N ASN A 632 -31.23 -7.82 10.25
CA ASN A 632 -30.61 -7.27 9.05
C ASN A 632 -29.30 -6.50 9.31
N ILE A 633 -28.77 -6.55 10.54
CA ILE A 633 -27.44 -6.01 10.85
C ILE A 633 -26.39 -7.00 10.34
N PHE A 634 -25.67 -6.59 9.29
CA PHE A 634 -24.55 -7.37 8.78
C PHE A 634 -23.31 -7.11 9.64
N PRO A 635 -22.70 -8.12 10.28
CA PRO A 635 -21.41 -7.92 10.94
C PRO A 635 -20.34 -7.49 9.93
N SER A 636 -19.32 -6.77 10.39
CA SER A 636 -18.16 -6.52 9.53
C SER A 636 -17.49 -7.85 9.17
N PHE A 637 -16.91 -7.93 7.98
CA PHE A 637 -16.31 -9.19 7.51
C PHE A 637 -15.19 -9.70 8.42
N LEU A 638 -14.48 -8.77 9.07
CA LEU A 638 -13.39 -9.02 10.01
C LEU A 638 -13.82 -9.87 11.19
N ILE A 639 -15.03 -9.63 11.70
CA ILE A 639 -15.49 -10.27 12.93
C ILE A 639 -16.19 -11.61 12.61
N ARG A 640 -16.61 -11.82 11.36
CA ARG A 640 -17.27 -13.07 10.93
C ARG A 640 -16.38 -14.32 11.08
N GLN A 641 -15.07 -14.15 11.26
CA GLN A 641 -14.13 -15.24 11.55
C GLN A 641 -13.96 -15.57 13.04
N GLN A 642 -14.57 -14.82 13.97
CA GLN A 642 -14.48 -15.15 15.39
C GLN A 642 -15.34 -16.38 15.74
N GLN A 643 -14.82 -17.15 16.71
CA GLN A 643 -15.44 -18.36 17.24
C GLN A 643 -16.86 -18.07 17.73
N LYS A 644 -17.85 -18.86 17.31
CA LYS A 644 -19.24 -18.73 17.77
C LYS A 644 -19.30 -18.82 19.29
N THR A 645 -19.80 -17.77 19.94
CA THR A 645 -20.06 -17.81 21.38
C THR A 645 -21.25 -18.72 21.66
N GLU A 646 -21.14 -19.62 22.64
CA GLU A 646 -22.28 -20.43 23.05
C GLU A 646 -23.40 -19.52 23.58
N CYS A 647 -24.64 -19.79 23.15
CA CYS A 647 -25.81 -19.00 23.49
C CYS A 647 -26.89 -19.92 24.06
N ARG A 648 -27.44 -19.57 25.22
CA ARG A 648 -28.55 -20.31 25.84
C ARG A 648 -29.77 -19.41 25.96
N LEU A 649 -30.92 -19.88 25.50
CA LEU A 649 -32.19 -19.20 25.75
C LEU A 649 -32.75 -19.67 27.09
N ILE A 650 -32.93 -18.75 28.03
CA ILE A 650 -33.42 -19.06 29.37
C ILE A 650 -34.59 -18.15 29.75
N ASN A 651 -35.51 -18.68 30.55
CA ASN A 651 -36.54 -17.86 31.18
C ASN A 651 -35.97 -17.35 32.51
N PHE A 652 -35.51 -16.10 32.54
CA PHE A 652 -34.88 -15.52 33.73
C PHE A 652 -35.97 -15.24 34.79
N PRO A 653 -35.83 -15.71 36.03
CA PRO A 653 -36.82 -15.46 37.08
C PRO A 653 -36.74 -14.02 37.60
N GLU A 654 -37.83 -13.52 38.18
CA GLU A 654 -37.75 -12.30 38.98
C GLU A 654 -36.78 -12.51 40.13
N THR A 655 -35.69 -11.76 40.11
CA THR A 655 -34.59 -11.86 41.08
C THR A 655 -34.39 -10.48 41.69
N PRO A 656 -34.58 -10.33 43.02
CA PRO A 656 -34.26 -9.10 43.73
C PRO A 656 -32.74 -8.96 43.85
N ILE A 657 -32.25 -7.76 43.55
CA ILE A 657 -30.84 -7.39 43.66
C ILE A 657 -30.77 -6.17 44.58
N PHE A 658 -29.95 -6.27 45.61
CA PHE A 658 -29.72 -5.22 46.59
C PHE A 658 -28.41 -4.51 46.25
N GLY A 659 -28.42 -3.18 46.23
CA GLY A 659 -27.25 -2.43 45.80
C GLY A 659 -27.47 -0.94 45.60
N ASN A 660 -26.70 -0.38 44.68
CA ASN A 660 -26.68 1.04 44.37
C ASN A 660 -26.76 1.30 42.87
N SER A 661 -27.46 2.36 42.47
CA SER A 661 -27.44 2.84 41.10
C SER A 661 -26.33 3.86 40.86
N PHE A 662 -25.77 3.84 39.66
CA PHE A 662 -24.94 4.91 39.13
C PHE A 662 -25.31 5.15 37.67
N LYS A 663 -25.10 6.38 37.22
CA LYS A 663 -25.56 6.86 35.92
C LYS A 663 -24.44 7.63 35.25
N TYR A 664 -24.21 7.36 33.98
CA TYR A 664 -23.17 8.00 33.19
C TYR A 664 -23.62 8.14 31.74
N ASP A 665 -23.06 9.10 31.03
CA ASP A 665 -23.35 9.34 29.60
C ASP A 665 -22.15 8.90 28.77
N ILE A 666 -22.41 8.18 27.68
CA ILE A 666 -21.40 7.73 26.74
C ILE A 666 -21.74 8.19 25.32
N GLU A 667 -20.72 8.48 24.54
CA GLU A 667 -20.91 8.69 23.10
C GLU A 667 -21.09 7.34 22.41
N VAL A 668 -22.13 7.20 21.57
CA VAL A 668 -22.35 5.99 20.79
C VAL A 668 -21.29 5.94 19.68
N SER A 669 -20.11 5.41 19.97
CA SER A 669 -18.96 5.37 19.06
C SER A 669 -18.66 3.94 18.56
N ASN A 670 -17.69 3.79 17.65
CA ASN A 670 -17.19 2.48 17.21
C ASN A 670 -16.14 1.86 18.16
N LYS A 671 -15.70 2.58 19.20
CA LYS A 671 -14.84 2.07 20.27
C LYS A 671 -15.46 2.36 21.62
N SER A 672 -15.29 1.45 22.57
CA SER A 672 -15.65 1.72 23.96
C SER A 672 -14.79 2.88 24.49
N PRO A 673 -15.38 3.92 25.09
CA PRO A 673 -14.61 5.00 25.70
C PRO A 673 -13.81 4.46 26.89
N ASP A 674 -12.52 4.79 26.97
CA ASP A 674 -11.64 4.38 28.07
C ASP A 674 -12.21 4.73 29.46
N GLU A 675 -12.93 5.84 29.54
CA GLU A 675 -13.55 6.31 30.78
C GLU A 675 -14.72 5.42 31.24
N GLU A 676 -15.50 4.84 30.33
CA GLU A 676 -16.54 3.86 30.70
C GLU A 676 -15.89 2.60 31.28
N VAL A 677 -14.87 2.08 30.60
CA VAL A 677 -14.16 0.86 30.99
C VAL A 677 -13.56 1.01 32.39
N LYS A 678 -12.96 2.17 32.69
CA LYS A 678 -12.41 2.49 34.03
C LYS A 678 -13.50 2.64 35.08
N LEU A 679 -14.57 3.39 34.79
CA LEU A 679 -15.66 3.65 35.73
C LEU A 679 -16.32 2.33 36.17
N ARG A 680 -16.70 1.48 35.21
CA ARG A 680 -17.33 0.19 35.48
C ARG A 680 -16.41 -0.75 36.25
N ARG A 681 -15.11 -0.79 35.92
CA ARG A 681 -14.11 -1.57 36.66
C ARG A 681 -14.05 -1.15 38.12
N HIS A 682 -13.99 0.16 38.37
CA HIS A 682 -13.93 0.72 39.72
C HIS A 682 -15.16 0.33 40.55
N HIS A 683 -16.36 0.45 39.97
CA HIS A 683 -17.60 0.04 40.63
C HIS A 683 -17.64 -1.46 40.90
N LEU A 684 -17.22 -2.29 39.95
CA LEU A 684 -17.20 -3.74 40.08
C LEU A 684 -16.24 -4.20 41.18
N ALA A 685 -15.00 -3.74 41.13
CA ALA A 685 -13.97 -4.06 42.12
C ALA A 685 -14.39 -3.63 43.54
N ARG A 686 -15.00 -2.44 43.67
CA ARG A 686 -15.54 -1.96 44.95
C ARG A 686 -16.66 -2.87 45.48
N CYS A 687 -17.61 -3.27 44.64
CA CYS A 687 -18.69 -4.15 45.06
C CYS A 687 -18.18 -5.55 45.42
N MET A 688 -17.32 -6.15 44.59
CA MET A 688 -16.74 -7.47 44.85
C MET A 688 -15.91 -7.49 46.14
N LYS A 689 -15.14 -6.43 46.40
CA LYS A 689 -14.36 -6.28 47.65
C LYS A 689 -15.26 -6.21 48.88
N ASN A 690 -16.36 -5.46 48.81
CA ASN A 690 -17.25 -5.24 49.93
C ASN A 690 -18.11 -6.47 50.24
N PHE A 691 -18.65 -7.13 49.21
CA PHE A 691 -19.63 -8.21 49.39
C PHE A 691 -19.02 -9.61 49.34
N LYS A 692 -17.84 -9.79 48.72
CA LYS A 692 -17.16 -11.09 48.52
C LYS A 692 -18.06 -12.18 47.94
N THR A 693 -18.88 -11.80 46.96
CA THR A 693 -19.84 -12.67 46.27
C THR A 693 -20.03 -12.16 44.84
N ASP A 694 -20.75 -12.92 44.02
CA ASP A 694 -21.14 -12.53 42.67
C ASP A 694 -21.88 -11.19 42.65
N ILE A 695 -21.47 -10.35 41.70
CA ILE A 695 -22.00 -9.00 41.53
C ILE A 695 -22.84 -8.95 40.26
N TYR A 696 -24.00 -8.34 40.37
CA TYR A 696 -24.94 -8.14 39.28
C TYR A 696 -24.93 -6.67 38.87
N PHE A 697 -24.72 -6.41 37.59
CA PHE A 697 -24.98 -5.12 36.97
C PHE A 697 -26.25 -5.23 36.14
N VAL A 698 -27.26 -4.42 36.47
CA VAL A 698 -28.51 -4.32 35.72
C VAL A 698 -28.52 -2.98 35.02
N SER A 699 -28.34 -2.97 33.70
CA SER A 699 -28.16 -1.75 32.91
C SER A 699 -29.36 -1.46 32.01
N THR A 700 -29.81 -0.21 32.02
CA THR A 700 -30.79 0.34 31.07
C THR A 700 -30.14 1.40 30.20
N PHE A 701 -30.68 1.56 28.99
CA PHE A 701 -30.12 2.44 27.96
C PHE A 701 -31.21 3.37 27.45
N GLU A 702 -30.98 4.67 27.57
CA GLU A 702 -31.89 5.71 27.05
C GLU A 702 -31.12 6.81 26.33
N PRO A 703 -31.67 7.41 25.26
CA PRO A 703 -31.08 8.60 24.67
C PRO A 703 -30.89 9.70 25.72
N SER A 704 -29.69 10.30 25.77
CA SER A 704 -29.37 11.29 26.79
C SER A 704 -30.18 12.57 26.60
N THR A 705 -30.61 13.16 27.73
CA THR A 705 -31.24 14.48 27.75
C THR A 705 -30.21 15.61 27.65
N LYS A 706 -28.92 15.32 27.86
CA LYS A 706 -27.85 16.33 27.87
C LYS A 706 -27.36 16.68 26.47
N SER A 707 -27.30 15.70 25.58
CA SER A 707 -26.89 15.87 24.19
C SER A 707 -27.55 14.81 23.33
N VAL A 708 -27.92 15.19 22.11
CA VAL A 708 -28.52 14.28 21.13
C VAL A 708 -27.59 13.15 20.70
N ASP A 709 -26.28 13.30 20.93
CA ASP A 709 -25.23 12.38 20.52
C ASP A 709 -24.88 11.34 21.60
N LEU A 710 -25.36 11.55 22.83
CA LEU A 710 -25.03 10.73 23.97
C LEU A 710 -26.11 9.72 24.27
N LEU A 711 -25.68 8.54 24.73
CA LEU A 711 -26.50 7.52 25.35
C LEU A 711 -26.29 7.59 26.85
N THR A 712 -27.38 7.67 27.59
CA THR A 712 -27.38 7.57 29.04
C THR A 712 -27.48 6.10 29.42
N VAL A 713 -26.52 5.63 30.23
CA VAL A 713 -26.53 4.30 30.84
C VAL A 713 -26.80 4.45 32.32
N GLU A 714 -27.85 3.80 32.80
CA GLU A 714 -28.13 3.68 34.23
C GLU A 714 -27.93 2.23 34.65
N THR A 715 -26.95 2.01 35.53
CA THR A 715 -26.57 0.69 36.00
C THR A 715 -26.85 0.58 37.48
N PHE A 716 -27.66 -0.42 37.85
CA PHE A 716 -27.82 -0.85 39.23
C PHE A 716 -26.81 -1.96 39.53
N ALA A 717 -25.85 -1.70 40.42
CA ALA A 717 -24.80 -2.63 40.82
C ALA A 717 -25.06 -3.17 42.23
N GLY A 718 -25.13 -4.48 42.36
CA GLY A 718 -25.50 -5.11 43.63
C GLY A 718 -25.30 -6.62 43.68
N THR A 719 -25.90 -7.26 44.66
CA THR A 719 -25.92 -8.72 44.81
C THR A 719 -27.29 -9.20 45.28
N VAL A 720 -27.56 -10.50 45.16
CA VAL A 720 -28.85 -11.12 45.52
C VAL A 720 -29.01 -11.32 47.03
N CYS A 721 -27.92 -11.25 47.79
CA CYS A 721 -27.93 -11.33 49.25
C CYS A 721 -28.25 -9.95 49.84
N GLU A 722 -29.19 -9.88 50.77
CA GLU A 722 -29.51 -8.65 51.51
C GLU A 722 -28.45 -8.41 52.62
N TYR A 723 -27.85 -7.22 52.64
CA TYR A 723 -26.92 -6.78 53.69
C TYR A 723 -27.48 -5.53 54.36
N ALA A 724 -27.24 -5.37 55.68
CA ALA A 724 -27.86 -4.31 56.49
C ALA A 724 -27.61 -2.87 56.00
N ASP A 725 -26.50 -2.63 55.29
CA ASP A 725 -26.11 -1.31 54.78
C ASP A 725 -26.53 -1.05 53.31
N MET A 726 -27.44 -1.86 52.76
CA MET A 726 -27.88 -1.74 51.36
C MET A 726 -29.08 -0.78 51.23
N PRO A 727 -28.96 0.33 50.48
CA PRO A 727 -29.98 1.37 50.50
C PRO A 727 -31.15 1.14 49.55
N LYS A 728 -31.04 0.24 48.56
CA LYS A 728 -32.03 0.06 47.49
C LYS A 728 -32.13 -1.39 47.03
N GLU A 729 -33.33 -1.76 46.62
CA GLU A 729 -33.67 -3.02 45.97
C GLU A 729 -34.10 -2.75 44.53
N TRP A 730 -33.63 -3.58 43.60
CA TRP A 730 -34.08 -3.63 42.21
C TRP A 730 -34.49 -5.04 41.85
N THR A 731 -35.73 -5.24 41.40
CA THR A 731 -36.20 -6.55 40.92
C THR A 731 -36.05 -6.66 39.42
N THR A 732 -35.38 -7.71 38.96
CA THR A 732 -35.24 -8.03 37.53
C THR A 732 -36.58 -8.49 36.95
N THR A 733 -36.85 -8.16 35.69
CA THR A 733 -38.09 -8.54 35.02
C THR A 733 -38.04 -9.99 34.55
N ARG A 734 -39.06 -10.78 34.87
CA ARG A 734 -39.18 -12.13 34.29
C ARG A 734 -39.42 -12.09 32.79
N GLY A 735 -38.71 -12.93 32.04
CA GLY A 735 -38.90 -13.02 30.60
C GLY A 735 -37.91 -13.97 29.93
N LEU A 736 -37.94 -14.00 28.60
CA LEU A 736 -36.99 -14.75 27.79
C LEU A 736 -35.70 -13.93 27.60
N TYR A 737 -34.58 -14.53 27.97
CA TYR A 737 -33.25 -13.92 27.87
C TYR A 737 -32.31 -14.82 27.05
N ALA A 738 -31.43 -14.19 26.27
CA ALA A 738 -30.28 -14.84 25.68
C ALA A 738 -29.09 -14.69 26.63
N SER A 739 -28.52 -15.82 27.04
CA SER A 739 -27.37 -15.95 27.93
C SER A 739 -26.11 -16.21 27.12
N PHE A 740 -25.05 -15.46 27.44
CA PHE A 740 -23.70 -15.63 26.90
C PHE A 740 -22.68 -15.57 28.04
N ARG A 741 -21.61 -16.37 27.94
CA ARG A 741 -20.54 -16.41 28.94
C ARG A 741 -19.23 -15.89 28.38
N TYR A 742 -18.55 -15.05 29.16
CA TYR A 742 -17.23 -14.51 28.89
C TYR A 742 -16.25 -14.92 29.99
N GLU A 743 -15.03 -15.23 29.59
CA GLU A 743 -13.90 -15.50 30.47
C GLU A 743 -12.64 -14.93 29.82
N GLY A 744 -12.06 -13.90 30.43
CA GLY A 744 -10.86 -13.25 29.91
C GLY A 744 -10.69 -11.81 30.41
N ASN A 745 -9.81 -11.08 29.73
CA ASN A 745 -9.37 -9.76 30.15
C ASN A 745 -10.50 -8.71 30.12
N TRP A 746 -10.59 -7.87 31.15
CA TRP A 746 -11.56 -6.80 31.30
C TRP A 746 -11.54 -5.77 30.16
N GLU A 747 -10.37 -5.43 29.63
CA GLU A 747 -10.22 -4.45 28.55
C GLU A 747 -10.97 -4.88 27.28
N ASN A 748 -11.05 -6.19 27.03
CA ASN A 748 -11.74 -6.77 25.87
C ASN A 748 -13.24 -7.03 26.13
N TYR A 749 -13.70 -6.95 27.38
CA TYR A 749 -15.07 -7.30 27.77
C TYR A 749 -16.11 -6.41 27.06
N SER A 750 -15.87 -5.10 27.01
CA SER A 750 -16.81 -4.14 26.41
C SER A 750 -17.02 -4.40 24.90
N ASP A 751 -15.94 -4.73 24.19
CA ASP A 751 -16.01 -5.13 22.78
C ASP A 751 -16.73 -6.46 22.58
N TRP A 752 -16.54 -7.42 23.49
CA TRP A 752 -17.28 -8.68 23.48
C TRP A 752 -18.80 -8.46 23.67
N VAL A 753 -19.23 -7.64 24.62
CA VAL A 753 -20.65 -7.30 24.82
C VAL A 753 -21.24 -6.66 23.56
N ARG A 754 -20.51 -5.74 22.94
CA ARG A 754 -20.94 -5.12 21.68
C ARG A 754 -21.09 -6.15 20.55
N ASN A 755 -20.20 -7.13 20.45
CA ASN A 755 -20.28 -8.19 19.44
C ASN A 755 -21.49 -9.10 19.63
N ILE A 756 -21.99 -9.27 20.85
CA ILE A 756 -23.25 -10.01 21.07
C ILE A 756 -24.40 -9.35 20.30
N TYR A 757 -24.54 -8.02 20.44
CA TYR A 757 -25.56 -7.24 19.75
C TYR A 757 -25.41 -7.20 18.24
N LEU A 758 -24.17 -7.05 17.75
CA LEU A 758 -23.90 -6.82 16.34
C LEU A 758 -23.74 -8.12 15.53
N ILE A 759 -23.58 -9.27 16.20
CA ILE A 759 -23.20 -10.53 15.54
C ILE A 759 -24.04 -11.69 16.07
N GLU A 760 -23.99 -11.95 17.38
CA GLU A 760 -24.54 -13.18 17.93
C GLU A 760 -26.07 -13.21 17.92
N LEU A 761 -26.72 -12.08 18.26
CA LEU A 761 -28.17 -11.95 18.20
C LEU A 761 -28.70 -11.96 16.75
N PRO A 762 -28.17 -11.15 15.79
CA PRO A 762 -28.55 -11.24 14.38
C PRO A 762 -28.40 -12.65 13.79
N ALA A 763 -27.26 -13.32 14.05
CA ALA A 763 -26.98 -14.64 13.51
C ALA A 763 -27.94 -15.73 14.00
N ARG A 764 -28.68 -15.47 15.08
CA ARG A 764 -29.67 -16.37 15.67
C ARG A 764 -31.12 -15.92 15.42
N GLY A 765 -31.34 -14.83 14.68
CA GLY A 765 -32.67 -14.29 14.45
C GLY A 765 -33.35 -13.81 15.73
N LEU A 766 -32.58 -13.26 16.67
CA LEU A 766 -33.09 -12.74 17.94
C LEU A 766 -33.15 -11.22 17.91
N ALA A 767 -34.30 -10.66 18.28
CA ALA A 767 -34.48 -9.24 18.54
C ALA A 767 -34.38 -8.95 20.03
N ARG A 768 -33.77 -7.82 20.39
CA ARG A 768 -33.74 -7.31 21.77
C ARG A 768 -35.09 -6.67 22.10
N VAL A 769 -35.76 -7.09 23.16
CA VAL A 769 -36.99 -6.41 23.63
C VAL A 769 -36.66 -5.30 24.64
N ASN A 770 -37.63 -4.45 24.94
CA ASN A 770 -37.46 -3.47 26.02
C ASN A 770 -37.24 -4.18 27.36
N GLY A 771 -36.24 -3.73 28.11
CA GLY A 771 -35.81 -4.32 29.38
C GLY A 771 -34.36 -3.99 29.69
N SER A 772 -33.92 -4.41 30.88
CA SER A 772 -32.53 -4.23 31.34
C SER A 772 -31.66 -5.41 30.95
N ASP A 773 -30.42 -5.12 30.59
CA ASP A 773 -29.38 -6.14 30.45
C ASP A 773 -28.88 -6.50 31.85
N ILE A 774 -28.68 -7.80 32.10
CA ILE A 774 -28.22 -8.29 33.40
C ILE A 774 -26.86 -8.94 33.19
N GLU A 775 -25.84 -8.44 33.86
CA GLU A 775 -24.49 -9.01 33.85
C GLU A 775 -24.18 -9.57 35.24
N ARG A 776 -23.94 -10.88 35.33
CA ARG A 776 -23.48 -11.54 36.53
C ARG A 776 -21.98 -11.76 36.44
N PHE A 777 -21.22 -10.97 37.19
CA PHE A 777 -19.79 -11.16 37.37
C PHE A 777 -19.55 -12.12 38.53
N TYR A 778 -18.89 -13.24 38.25
CA TYR A 778 -18.54 -14.22 39.26
C TYR A 778 -17.41 -13.69 40.14
N TYR A 779 -17.51 -13.93 41.45
CA TYR A 779 -16.47 -13.51 42.38
C TYR A 779 -15.11 -14.13 42.00
N ASN A 780 -14.10 -13.28 41.88
CA ASN A 780 -12.73 -13.68 41.58
C ASN A 780 -11.78 -12.99 42.56
N GLU A 781 -11.13 -13.77 43.43
CA GLU A 781 -10.15 -13.27 44.41
C GLU A 781 -8.96 -12.58 43.72
N ASP A 782 -8.49 -13.11 42.58
CA ASP A 782 -7.34 -12.54 41.87
C ASP A 782 -7.67 -11.15 41.29
N PHE A 783 -8.88 -10.96 40.77
CA PHE A 783 -9.33 -9.65 40.26
C PHE A 783 -9.36 -8.58 41.36
N VAL A 784 -9.73 -8.95 42.58
CA VAL A 784 -9.93 -8.00 43.69
C VAL A 784 -8.65 -7.80 44.52
N GLU A 785 -7.96 -8.88 44.87
CA GLU A 785 -6.86 -8.86 45.84
C GLU A 785 -5.49 -8.67 45.17
N LYS A 786 -5.34 -9.15 43.93
CA LYS A 786 -4.09 -9.03 43.16
C LYS A 786 -4.17 -7.97 42.06
N ASP A 787 -5.27 -7.22 41.99
CA ASP A 787 -5.60 -6.31 40.87
C ASP A 787 -5.47 -7.02 39.50
N GLY A 788 -5.90 -8.28 39.45
CA GLY A 788 -5.94 -9.07 38.22
C GLY A 788 -6.84 -8.41 37.18
N ASN A 789 -6.56 -8.65 35.90
CA ASN A 789 -7.32 -8.03 34.81
C ASN A 789 -8.44 -8.95 34.28
N ASP A 790 -8.46 -10.23 34.66
CA ASP A 790 -9.39 -11.21 34.11
C ASP A 790 -10.70 -11.31 34.92
N VAL A 791 -11.82 -11.41 34.20
CA VAL A 791 -13.16 -11.56 34.75
C VAL A 791 -13.89 -12.74 34.11
N VAL A 792 -14.79 -13.34 34.89
CA VAL A 792 -15.78 -14.30 34.39
C VAL A 792 -17.15 -13.66 34.53
N CYS A 793 -17.87 -13.53 33.41
CA CYS A 793 -19.17 -12.88 33.37
C CYS A 793 -20.17 -13.72 32.58
N GLU A 794 -21.41 -13.78 33.06
CA GLU A 794 -22.55 -14.25 32.28
C GLU A 794 -23.52 -13.08 32.06
N ILE A 795 -23.76 -12.73 30.80
CA ILE A 795 -24.69 -11.67 30.41
C ILE A 795 -26.01 -12.27 29.92
N PHE A 796 -27.11 -11.66 30.35
CA PHE A 796 -28.48 -12.00 29.99
C PHE A 796 -29.11 -10.78 29.31
N ILE A 797 -29.48 -10.93 28.05
CA ILE A 797 -30.13 -9.89 27.25
C ILE A 797 -31.59 -10.27 27.00
N PRO A 798 -32.57 -9.40 27.27
CA PRO A 798 -33.98 -9.70 27.05
C PRO A 798 -34.26 -9.78 25.53
N VAL A 799 -34.79 -10.91 25.06
CA VAL A 799 -34.95 -11.18 23.63
C VAL A 799 -36.29 -11.80 23.25
N ARG A 800 -36.60 -11.75 21.95
CA ARG A 800 -37.63 -12.56 21.29
C ARG A 800 -37.09 -13.11 19.96
N PRO A 801 -37.57 -14.27 19.49
CA PRO A 801 -37.37 -14.68 18.10
C PRO A 801 -38.01 -13.69 17.12
N VAL A 802 -37.39 -13.47 15.96
CA VAL A 802 -37.89 -12.62 14.86
C VAL A 802 -38.30 -13.46 13.67
#